data_AF-A0A672V872-F1
#
_entry.id   AF-A0A672V872-F1
#
_cell.length_a   1.000
_cell.length_b   1.000
_cell.length_c   1.000
_cell.angle_alpha   90.00
_cell.angle_beta   90.00
_cell.angle_gamma   90.00
#
_symmetry.space_group_name_H-M   'P 1'
#
loop_
_entity.id
_entity.type
_entity.pdbx_description
1 polymer ?
#
loop_
_entity_poly.entity_id
_entity_poly.type
_entity_poly.pdbx_seq_one_letter_code
_entity_poly.pdbx_strand_id
1 'polypeptide(L)'
;AGEVSFPNRGWVQCVYTLFTFSCPHILLYLLLCLIGCLLAHPQCLDYGPPFQPPFHLEFCSAYENFGCCDQERDNSIAAKYWDIMDYIDPREHKLCGTYIKDILCQECSPYAAHLYDAENPRTPLRNLPGLCFDYCSEFHSSCHSAISLLTSDRHIQECCETNKTRFCDLLHLHDEDYCFPNVLKNTALNHNLGSVVEDHKGCLQLCLTEVANGLRNPVLMVHANDHTHRMFIAEQVGVIWVYLPDGSRLEEPFLDIRSLVLATPWLGDERGFLGMAFHPKYKDNSKFYIYYSYMDKNRVEKIRISELKVLASDANKADPRSERNLLELEEPAANHNGGQLHFGVDGYMYLFTGDGGKAGDPFGTFGNAQNKSTFLGKVLRIDVDGRSSDGKPYRIPPDNPFVSDPKARPEVYAYGVRNMWRCAVDRGDPVTKKGRGRIFCGDVGQNRFEEVDVIVKGGNYGWRAKEGFECYDTRLCHNSSLDDILPIFAYGRSVGKSVTGGFVYRGCESPNLNGLYIFGDFMNGRLMALQEDEKRNKWQKQDICIGSTKTCAFPRMISSYSKFIISFAEDEAGELYFLSTSYPSAYAPHGSLYKFIDPARRAPPGKCKYKPIPVKTKSKRILFVPRAKTVLELLNEPSTTKPLKKTSTPTAATPAAASQKGKKTPSTKIKASTAKPAPSGKKRQKIKAEAKPHKPKQEEKVARLDRTTPASPLPKNKSSHLTRTKKLLPKKAALGKEKQERRKKGRLSSSS
;
A
#
# COMPACT_ATOMS: atom_id res chain seq x y z
N ALA A 1 36.54 48.61 73.11
CA ALA A 1 35.62 49.25 72.14
C ALA A 1 36.48 50.01 71.14
N GLY A 2 36.06 50.12 69.88
CA GLY A 2 36.92 50.59 68.79
C GLY A 2 37.68 49.44 68.10
N GLU A 3 38.25 49.75 66.95
CA GLU A 3 38.67 48.83 65.87
C GLU A 3 40.15 48.37 65.97
N VAL A 4 40.61 47.74 64.86
CA VAL A 4 42.01 47.69 64.34
C VAL A 4 42.84 46.39 64.54
N SER A 5 43.42 45.95 63.41
CA SER A 5 44.61 45.08 63.19
C SER A 5 44.58 43.55 63.41
N PHE A 6 44.63 42.83 62.27
CA PHE A 6 45.69 41.87 61.82
C PHE A 6 46.48 41.01 62.83
N PRO A 7 46.70 39.70 62.53
CA PRO A 7 47.63 39.26 61.47
C PRO A 7 46.95 38.38 60.38
N ASN A 8 47.38 38.24 59.11
CA ASN A 8 48.64 38.45 58.37
C ASN A 8 49.65 37.27 58.38
N ARG A 9 50.08 36.85 57.17
CA ARG A 9 50.92 35.68 56.79
C ARG A 9 50.27 34.28 56.92
N GLY A 10 50.24 33.42 55.89
CA GLY A 10 50.38 33.71 54.45
C GLY A 10 50.81 32.53 53.55
N TRP A 11 50.29 32.55 52.30
CA TRP A 11 50.76 31.87 51.06
C TRP A 11 50.70 30.33 51.07
N VAL A 12 50.14 29.63 50.07
CA VAL A 12 49.82 29.93 48.64
C VAL A 12 48.45 29.25 48.28
N GLN A 13 47.73 29.42 47.15
CA GLN A 13 48.02 30.05 45.85
C GLN A 13 46.81 30.74 45.16
N CYS A 14 46.20 30.15 44.11
CA CYS A 14 45.24 30.75 43.16
C CYS A 14 44.22 29.66 42.69
N VAL A 15 43.10 29.90 41.97
CA VAL A 15 42.71 30.96 41.02
C VAL A 15 41.22 31.38 41.16
N TYR A 16 40.95 32.62 40.71
CA TYR A 16 39.74 33.45 40.68
C TYR A 16 38.31 32.89 40.42
N THR A 17 37.37 33.62 41.05
CA THR A 17 35.93 33.84 40.80
C THR A 17 35.63 34.58 39.45
N LEU A 18 34.42 34.99 39.02
CA LEU A 18 33.24 35.59 39.69
C LEU A 18 31.98 35.57 38.77
N PHE A 19 30.79 35.82 39.33
CA PHE A 19 29.55 36.20 38.60
C PHE A 19 29.44 37.76 38.54
N THR A 20 28.37 38.47 38.12
CA THR A 20 26.96 38.21 37.76
C THR A 20 26.43 39.40 36.94
N PHE A 21 25.42 39.24 36.04
CA PHE A 21 24.25 40.14 35.93
C PHE A 21 23.21 39.67 34.88
N SER A 22 21.95 40.01 35.15
CA SER A 22 20.65 39.80 34.47
C SER A 22 20.57 39.60 32.94
N CYS A 23 19.82 38.57 32.51
CA CYS A 23 18.50 38.73 31.84
C CYS A 23 17.81 37.35 31.57
N PRO A 24 16.73 36.97 32.29
CA PRO A 24 16.10 35.64 32.14
C PRO A 24 15.01 35.55 31.04
N HIS A 25 14.49 36.67 30.54
CA HIS A 25 13.24 36.66 29.74
C HIS A 25 13.42 36.34 28.25
N ILE A 26 14.53 36.75 27.63
CA ILE A 26 14.71 36.61 26.17
C ILE A 26 14.91 35.14 25.76
N LEU A 27 15.66 34.36 26.55
CA LEU A 27 15.86 32.94 26.29
C LEU A 27 14.57 32.13 26.49
N LEU A 28 13.74 32.53 27.47
CA LEU A 28 12.44 31.92 27.71
C LEU A 28 11.47 32.18 26.55
N TYR A 29 11.42 33.42 26.04
CA TYR A 29 10.62 33.75 24.85
C TYR A 29 11.06 32.99 23.59
N LEU A 30 12.36 32.81 23.36
CA LEU A 30 12.84 32.08 22.19
C LEU A 30 12.75 30.55 22.31
N LEU A 31 12.73 29.98 23.53
CA LEU A 31 12.33 28.58 23.72
C LEU A 31 10.81 28.38 23.71
N LEU A 32 10.00 29.38 24.05
CA LEU A 32 8.56 29.36 23.75
C LEU A 32 8.30 29.45 22.23
N CYS A 33 9.22 30.05 21.47
CA CYS A 33 9.28 29.90 20.01
C CYS A 33 9.80 28.53 19.51
N LEU A 34 10.02 27.52 20.38
CA LEU A 34 9.85 26.12 19.99
C LEU A 34 8.35 25.83 19.84
N ILE A 35 7.74 26.53 18.88
CA ILE A 35 6.34 26.39 18.52
C ILE A 35 6.17 24.98 17.95
N GLY A 36 5.75 24.09 18.84
CA GLY A 36 5.02 22.89 18.48
C GLY A 36 3.67 23.29 17.91
N CYS A 37 3.67 23.87 16.70
CA CYS A 37 2.56 23.70 15.75
C CYS A 37 2.50 22.22 15.36
N LEU A 38 2.10 21.39 16.33
CA LEU A 38 1.18 20.31 16.09
C LEU A 38 -0.06 20.98 15.50
N LEU A 39 -0.04 21.21 14.19
CA LEU A 39 -1.23 21.64 13.44
C LEU A 39 -2.36 20.72 13.89
N ALA A 40 -3.48 21.26 14.36
CA ALA A 40 -4.58 20.42 14.82
C ALA A 40 -5.09 19.63 13.60
N HIS A 41 -4.80 18.33 13.57
CA HIS A 41 -5.17 17.49 12.45
C HIS A 41 -6.65 17.13 12.58
N PRO A 42 -7.36 16.90 11.47
CA PRO A 42 -8.74 16.43 11.53
C PRO A 42 -8.83 15.14 12.35
N GLN A 43 -9.53 15.19 13.49
CA GLN A 43 -9.62 14.09 14.45
C GLN A 43 -10.90 14.21 15.31
N CYS A 44 -11.55 13.08 15.55
CA CYS A 44 -12.79 12.93 16.31
C CYS A 44 -12.53 12.58 17.79
N LEU A 45 -13.56 12.72 18.63
CA LEU A 45 -13.51 12.40 20.06
C LEU A 45 -13.22 10.92 20.37
N ASP A 46 -13.43 9.99 19.42
CA ASP A 46 -13.03 8.58 19.54
C ASP A 46 -11.56 8.31 19.18
N TYR A 47 -10.79 9.40 18.94
CA TYR A 47 -9.45 9.45 18.36
C TYR A 47 -9.35 9.05 16.88
N GLY A 48 -10.47 8.68 16.24
CA GLY A 48 -10.57 8.38 14.82
C GLY A 48 -10.50 9.62 13.92
N PRO A 49 -10.51 9.43 12.59
CA PRO A 49 -10.57 10.53 11.64
C PRO A 49 -12.04 10.92 11.45
N PRO A 50 -12.33 12.17 11.07
CA PRO A 50 -13.56 12.46 10.37
C PRO A 50 -13.69 11.63 9.08
N PHE A 51 -14.93 11.46 8.64
CA PHE A 51 -15.35 10.67 7.50
C PHE A 51 -16.52 11.35 6.80
N GLN A 52 -16.80 10.98 5.55
CA GLN A 52 -18.08 11.32 4.94
C GLN A 52 -19.16 10.38 5.52
N PRO A 53 -20.24 10.89 6.13
CA PRO A 53 -21.35 10.08 6.60
C PRO A 53 -21.94 9.20 5.48
N PRO A 54 -22.32 7.93 5.78
CA PRO A 54 -22.92 7.05 4.77
C PRO A 54 -24.37 7.42 4.39
N PHE A 55 -25.01 8.29 5.19
CA PHE A 55 -26.39 8.76 5.03
C PHE A 55 -26.48 10.25 5.45
N HIS A 56 -27.54 10.93 5.01
CA HIS A 56 -27.82 12.34 5.30
C HIS A 56 -27.96 12.61 6.81
N LEU A 57 -27.29 13.63 7.34
CA LEU A 57 -27.45 14.05 8.74
C LEU A 57 -28.62 15.04 8.83
N GLU A 58 -29.71 14.66 9.50
CA GLU A 58 -30.93 15.46 9.60
C GLU A 58 -30.76 16.65 10.57
N PHE A 59 -29.95 16.48 11.63
CA PHE A 59 -29.79 17.50 12.66
C PHE A 59 -28.52 18.32 12.44
N CYS A 60 -27.33 17.74 12.56
CA CYS A 60 -26.03 18.40 12.40
C CYS A 60 -25.57 18.48 10.93
N SER A 61 -26.48 18.85 10.02
CA SER A 61 -26.29 18.85 8.57
C SER A 61 -25.09 19.67 8.06
N ALA A 62 -24.56 20.61 8.84
CA ALA A 62 -23.31 21.33 8.54
C ALA A 62 -22.11 20.38 8.33
N TYR A 63 -22.17 19.17 8.89
CA TYR A 63 -21.11 18.16 8.85
C TYR A 63 -21.40 16.99 7.89
N GLU A 64 -22.47 17.09 7.08
CA GLU A 64 -22.89 16.03 6.13
C GLU A 64 -21.85 15.73 5.04
N ASN A 65 -21.03 16.71 4.65
CA ASN A 65 -19.98 16.47 3.65
C ASN A 65 -18.79 15.71 4.25
N PHE A 66 -18.36 16.10 5.45
CA PHE A 66 -17.25 15.47 6.16
C PHE A 66 -17.25 15.89 7.64
N GLY A 67 -17.18 14.92 8.55
CA GLY A 67 -17.27 15.16 9.99
C GLY A 67 -17.14 13.89 10.83
N CYS A 68 -17.51 13.99 12.10
CA CYS A 68 -17.31 12.93 13.10
C CYS A 68 -18.60 12.17 13.50
N CYS A 69 -19.74 12.49 12.89
CA CYS A 69 -21.03 11.87 13.17
C CYS A 69 -21.51 10.97 12.04
N ASP A 70 -22.15 9.86 12.40
CA ASP A 70 -23.11 9.14 11.57
C ASP A 70 -24.53 9.40 12.08
N GLN A 71 -25.53 8.75 11.47
CA GLN A 71 -26.93 8.89 11.86
C GLN A 71 -27.21 8.55 13.33
N GLU A 72 -26.48 7.60 13.93
CA GLU A 72 -26.72 7.22 15.32
C GLU A 72 -26.25 8.33 16.26
N ARG A 73 -25.09 8.94 15.96
CA ARG A 73 -24.62 10.10 16.75
C ARG A 73 -25.45 11.35 16.50
N ASP A 74 -25.84 11.61 15.25
CA ASP A 74 -26.71 12.74 14.88
C ASP A 74 -28.07 12.68 15.61
N ASN A 75 -28.71 11.51 15.60
CA ASN A 75 -29.96 11.27 16.33
C ASN A 75 -29.77 11.39 17.86
N SER A 76 -28.64 10.93 18.40
CA SER A 76 -28.33 11.09 19.83
C SER A 76 -28.10 12.56 20.23
N ILE A 77 -27.54 13.38 19.35
CA ILE A 77 -27.36 14.82 19.55
C ILE A 77 -28.70 15.54 19.43
N ALA A 78 -29.54 15.17 18.46
CA ALA A 78 -30.89 15.68 18.30
C ALA A 78 -31.77 15.40 19.52
N ALA A 79 -31.69 14.19 20.10
CA ALA A 79 -32.40 13.84 21.33
C ALA A 79 -31.95 14.72 22.50
N LYS A 80 -30.63 14.81 22.76
CA LYS A 80 -30.05 15.67 23.81
C LYS A 80 -30.44 17.15 23.62
N TYR A 81 -30.55 17.62 22.37
CA TYR A 81 -31.05 18.97 22.09
C TYR A 81 -32.50 19.14 22.57
N TRP A 82 -33.43 18.29 22.14
CA TRP A 82 -34.84 18.40 22.55
C TRP A 82 -35.03 18.23 24.06
N ASP A 83 -34.31 17.30 24.68
CA ASP A 83 -34.29 17.11 26.14
C ASP A 83 -33.87 18.40 26.89
N ILE A 84 -32.94 19.19 26.34
CA ILE A 84 -32.52 20.48 26.90
C ILE A 84 -33.58 21.57 26.64
N MET A 85 -34.13 21.63 25.42
CA MET A 85 -35.11 22.66 25.04
C MET A 85 -36.39 22.58 25.86
N ASP A 86 -36.83 21.39 26.27
CA ASP A 86 -38.06 21.22 27.09
C ASP A 86 -37.98 21.90 28.49
N TYR A 87 -36.79 22.31 28.95
CA TYR A 87 -36.60 23.08 30.19
C TYR A 87 -36.40 24.60 29.99
N ILE A 88 -36.45 25.11 28.75
CA ILE A 88 -36.17 26.51 28.41
C ILE A 88 -37.47 27.24 28.04
N ASP A 89 -37.64 28.51 28.44
CA ASP A 89 -38.85 29.29 28.13
C ASP A 89 -39.05 29.44 26.59
N PRO A 90 -40.30 29.32 26.07
CA PRO A 90 -40.58 29.45 24.64
C PRO A 90 -40.16 30.78 23.96
N ARG A 91 -39.81 31.81 24.72
CA ARG A 91 -39.18 33.05 24.21
C ARG A 91 -37.66 32.91 24.10
N GLU A 92 -37.02 32.32 25.11
CA GLU A 92 -35.59 32.01 25.10
C GLU A 92 -35.24 30.97 24.04
N HIS A 93 -36.14 30.02 23.75
CA HIS A 93 -36.05 29.07 22.61
C HIS A 93 -35.57 29.74 21.31
N LYS A 94 -36.18 30.88 20.97
CA LYS A 94 -35.96 31.57 19.68
C LYS A 94 -34.62 32.32 19.62
N LEU A 95 -34.02 32.63 20.76
CA LEU A 95 -32.71 33.27 20.88
C LEU A 95 -31.60 32.24 21.04
N CYS A 96 -31.85 31.19 21.83
CA CYS A 96 -30.82 30.30 22.32
C CYS A 96 -30.72 28.96 21.57
N GLY A 97 -31.81 28.47 20.95
CA GLY A 97 -31.85 27.15 20.31
C GLY A 97 -30.76 26.94 19.23
N THR A 98 -30.45 27.98 18.43
CA THR A 98 -29.35 27.90 17.45
C THR A 98 -28.00 27.68 18.12
N TYR A 99 -27.68 28.42 19.18
CA TYR A 99 -26.40 28.26 19.89
C TYR A 99 -26.27 26.90 20.58
N ILE A 100 -27.35 26.41 21.21
CA ILE A 100 -27.38 25.07 21.84
C ILE A 100 -27.13 24.00 20.76
N LYS A 101 -27.83 24.09 19.63
CA LYS A 101 -27.63 23.18 18.49
C LYS A 101 -26.19 23.22 17.98
N ASP A 102 -25.65 24.41 17.72
CA ASP A 102 -24.29 24.60 17.20
C ASP A 102 -23.25 24.02 18.16
N ILE A 103 -23.38 24.26 19.47
CA ILE A 103 -22.48 23.73 20.50
C ILE A 103 -22.55 22.20 20.59
N LEU A 104 -23.76 21.61 20.59
CA LEU A 104 -23.89 20.15 20.63
C LEU A 104 -23.36 19.48 19.35
N CYS A 105 -23.55 20.12 18.18
CA CYS A 105 -23.02 19.62 16.92
C CYS A 105 -21.49 19.75 16.79
N GLN A 106 -20.76 20.38 17.73
CA GLN A 106 -19.29 20.37 17.69
C GLN A 106 -18.68 18.99 17.93
N GLU A 107 -19.43 18.04 18.50
CA GLU A 107 -19.03 16.62 18.52
C GLU A 107 -18.91 16.03 17.10
N CYS A 108 -19.66 16.57 16.12
CA CYS A 108 -19.58 16.21 14.71
C CYS A 108 -18.47 16.95 13.95
N SER A 109 -17.77 17.90 14.58
CA SER A 109 -16.74 18.69 13.93
C SER A 109 -15.55 17.83 13.48
N PRO A 110 -15.01 18.01 12.27
CA PRO A 110 -13.78 17.33 11.85
C PRO A 110 -12.58 17.64 12.75
N TYR A 111 -12.64 18.67 13.58
CA TYR A 111 -11.63 19.03 14.58
C TYR A 111 -12.11 18.84 16.02
N ALA A 112 -13.13 18.00 16.27
CA ALA A 112 -13.70 17.79 17.59
C ALA A 112 -12.66 17.41 18.66
N ALA A 113 -11.64 16.61 18.32
CA ALA A 113 -10.57 16.28 19.26
C ALA A 113 -9.79 17.52 19.74
N HIS A 114 -9.57 18.53 18.89
CA HIS A 114 -8.93 19.78 19.30
C HIS A 114 -9.91 20.70 20.03
N LEU A 115 -11.14 20.83 19.54
CA LEU A 115 -12.19 21.64 20.19
C LEU A 115 -12.47 21.23 21.65
N TYR A 116 -12.28 19.96 22.01
CA TYR A 116 -12.51 19.47 23.39
C TYR A 116 -11.21 19.04 24.10
N ASP A 117 -10.02 19.46 23.64
CA ASP A 117 -8.68 19.11 24.15
C ASP A 117 -8.34 17.59 24.20
N ALA A 118 -9.12 16.77 23.51
CA ALA A 118 -8.98 15.32 23.39
C ALA A 118 -7.96 14.85 22.32
N GLU A 119 -7.02 15.70 21.89
CA GLU A 119 -5.93 15.29 20.98
C GLU A 119 -4.96 14.26 21.61
N ASN A 120 -4.99 14.09 22.93
CA ASN A 120 -4.10 13.23 23.69
C ASN A 120 -4.88 12.46 24.80
N PRO A 121 -4.80 11.11 24.88
CA PRO A 121 -5.51 10.31 25.89
C PRO A 121 -5.01 10.49 27.34
N ARG A 122 -4.16 11.49 27.60
CA ARG A 122 -3.76 11.93 28.95
C ARG A 122 -4.40 13.26 29.37
N THR A 123 -5.02 13.99 28.43
CA THR A 123 -5.71 15.24 28.72
C THR A 123 -7.17 14.94 29.11
N PRO A 124 -7.72 15.53 30.18
CA PRO A 124 -9.15 15.47 30.45
C PRO A 124 -9.95 16.14 29.32
N LEU A 125 -11.01 15.48 28.85
CA LEU A 125 -11.95 16.02 27.87
C LEU A 125 -12.64 17.27 28.45
N ARG A 126 -12.69 18.39 27.70
CA ARG A 126 -13.52 19.55 28.08
C ARG A 126 -15.00 19.15 28.10
N ASN A 127 -15.79 19.73 29.01
CA ASN A 127 -17.24 19.51 29.03
C ASN A 127 -18.00 20.35 27.97
N LEU A 128 -17.38 21.37 27.39
CA LEU A 128 -17.89 22.21 26.29
C LEU A 128 -16.78 22.42 25.24
N PRO A 129 -17.13 22.64 23.95
CA PRO A 129 -16.16 22.90 22.90
C PRO A 129 -15.48 24.26 23.06
N GLY A 130 -14.30 24.41 22.48
CA GLY A 130 -13.54 25.64 22.38
C GLY A 130 -14.20 26.66 21.44
N LEU A 131 -14.53 27.83 21.98
CA LEU A 131 -15.26 28.89 21.27
C LEU A 131 -14.35 30.09 21.00
N CYS A 132 -14.56 30.78 19.88
CA CYS A 132 -13.96 32.10 19.64
C CYS A 132 -14.58 33.11 20.61
N PHE A 133 -13.79 34.07 21.11
CA PHE A 133 -14.19 34.90 22.24
C PHE A 133 -15.49 35.70 21.99
N ASP A 134 -15.65 36.24 20.78
CA ASP A 134 -16.85 36.99 20.37
C ASP A 134 -18.09 36.09 20.30
N TYR A 135 -17.99 34.89 19.71
CA TYR A 135 -19.09 33.95 19.62
C TYR A 135 -19.51 33.41 21.00
N CYS A 136 -18.53 33.10 21.86
CA CYS A 136 -18.81 32.79 23.25
C CYS A 136 -19.53 33.94 23.96
N SER A 137 -19.12 35.19 23.67
CA SER A 137 -19.72 36.38 24.25
C SER A 137 -21.18 36.59 23.82
N GLU A 138 -21.53 36.31 22.57
CA GLU A 138 -22.93 36.33 22.11
C GLU A 138 -23.74 35.17 22.69
N PHE A 139 -23.16 33.96 22.71
CA PHE A 139 -23.75 32.77 23.32
C PHE A 139 -24.11 33.00 24.80
N HIS A 140 -23.14 33.41 25.63
CA HIS A 140 -23.37 33.66 27.06
C HIS A 140 -24.51 34.65 27.29
N SER A 141 -24.51 35.77 26.56
CA SER A 141 -25.55 36.79 26.67
C SER A 141 -26.93 36.37 26.15
N SER A 142 -27.00 35.31 25.33
CA SER A 142 -28.25 34.74 24.78
C SER A 142 -28.74 33.50 25.53
N CYS A 143 -27.87 32.82 26.29
CA CYS A 143 -28.06 31.44 26.78
C CYS A 143 -27.57 31.14 28.20
N HIS A 144 -27.17 32.14 29.02
CA HIS A 144 -26.62 31.85 30.35
C HIS A 144 -27.50 30.92 31.22
N SER A 145 -28.82 31.05 31.12
CA SER A 145 -29.83 30.16 31.74
C SER A 145 -29.65 28.67 31.39
N ALA A 146 -29.28 28.37 30.14
CA ALA A 146 -29.19 27.02 29.58
C ALA A 146 -27.81 26.34 29.76
N ILE A 147 -26.78 27.06 30.19
CA ILE A 147 -25.42 26.49 30.34
C ILE A 147 -25.38 25.38 31.42
N SER A 148 -26.22 25.50 32.45
CA SER A 148 -26.43 24.47 33.48
C SER A 148 -27.00 23.14 32.94
N LEU A 149 -27.70 23.18 31.80
CA LEU A 149 -28.26 22.01 31.12
C LEU A 149 -27.28 21.38 30.11
N LEU A 150 -26.34 22.18 29.58
CA LEU A 150 -25.32 21.73 28.64
C LEU A 150 -24.15 20.99 29.30
N THR A 151 -23.78 21.37 30.54
CA THR A 151 -22.64 20.80 31.29
C THR A 151 -22.95 20.63 32.76
N SER A 152 -22.49 19.51 33.35
CA SER A 152 -22.51 19.24 34.80
C SER A 152 -21.28 19.76 35.55
N ASP A 153 -20.39 20.48 34.86
CA ASP A 153 -19.16 21.03 35.40
C ASP A 153 -19.43 22.29 36.24
N ARG A 154 -19.31 22.14 37.56
CA ARG A 154 -19.55 23.23 38.51
C ARG A 154 -18.63 24.43 38.28
N HIS A 155 -17.39 24.23 37.83
CA HIS A 155 -16.49 25.36 37.62
C HIS A 155 -16.92 26.22 36.44
N ILE A 156 -17.41 25.58 35.37
CA ILE A 156 -17.99 26.27 34.21
C ILE A 156 -19.29 26.98 34.61
N GLN A 157 -20.15 26.33 35.40
CA GLN A 157 -21.40 26.93 35.92
C GLN A 157 -21.12 28.17 36.80
N GLU A 158 -20.25 28.06 37.80
CA GLU A 158 -19.85 29.15 38.69
C GLU A 158 -19.25 30.34 37.91
N CYS A 159 -18.40 30.08 36.92
CA CYS A 159 -17.85 31.15 36.06
C CYS A 159 -18.91 31.79 35.16
N CYS A 160 -19.87 31.01 34.64
CA CYS A 160 -21.00 31.51 33.85
C CYS A 160 -21.86 32.50 34.63
N GLU A 161 -22.24 32.16 35.87
CA GLU A 161 -23.04 33.04 36.74
C GLU A 161 -22.25 34.28 37.19
N THR A 162 -20.95 34.14 37.45
CA THR A 162 -20.15 35.21 38.05
C THR A 162 -19.69 36.28 37.05
N ASN A 163 -19.18 35.90 35.87
CA ASN A 163 -18.57 36.85 34.94
C ASN A 163 -18.45 36.28 33.51
N LYS A 164 -19.17 36.90 32.57
CA LYS A 164 -19.13 36.62 31.11
C LYS A 164 -17.71 36.50 30.53
N THR A 165 -16.82 37.46 30.82
CA THR A 165 -15.44 37.46 30.32
C THR A 165 -14.71 36.21 30.82
N ARG A 166 -14.77 35.95 32.13
CA ARG A 166 -14.11 34.79 32.75
C ARG A 166 -14.66 33.44 32.25
N PHE A 167 -15.95 33.36 31.97
CA PHE A 167 -16.56 32.21 31.32
C PHE A 167 -16.01 32.00 29.90
N CYS A 168 -15.86 33.06 29.12
CA CYS A 168 -15.29 32.96 27.77
C CYS A 168 -13.78 32.75 27.76
N ASP A 169 -13.02 33.29 28.71
CA ASP A 169 -11.59 32.96 28.90
C ASP A 169 -11.39 31.45 29.14
N LEU A 170 -12.33 30.80 29.84
CA LEU A 170 -12.32 29.35 30.12
C LEU A 170 -12.70 28.49 28.91
N LEU A 171 -13.51 29.00 27.98
CA LEU A 171 -13.89 28.31 26.74
C LEU A 171 -13.06 28.73 25.52
N HIS A 172 -12.21 29.75 25.64
CA HIS A 172 -11.38 30.23 24.55
C HIS A 172 -10.32 29.20 24.13
N LEU A 173 -9.99 29.20 22.85
CA LEU A 173 -8.81 28.58 22.27
C LEU A 173 -7.94 29.70 21.68
N HIS A 174 -6.67 29.78 22.11
CA HIS A 174 -5.74 30.82 21.66
C HIS A 174 -5.36 30.73 20.17
N ASP A 175 -5.72 29.63 19.50
CA ASP A 175 -5.62 29.51 18.05
C ASP A 175 -6.97 29.88 17.41
N GLU A 176 -7.08 31.15 17.01
CA GLU A 176 -8.28 31.74 16.40
C GLU A 176 -8.69 31.08 15.06
N ASP A 177 -7.81 30.30 14.43
CA ASP A 177 -8.16 29.52 13.23
C ASP A 177 -8.93 28.23 13.56
N TYR A 178 -8.80 27.69 14.78
CA TYR A 178 -9.42 26.42 15.20
C TYR A 178 -10.53 26.56 16.24
N CYS A 179 -10.79 27.75 16.76
CA CYS A 179 -11.96 28.01 17.61
C CYS A 179 -13.28 27.95 16.81
N PHE A 180 -14.39 27.56 17.44
CA PHE A 180 -15.71 27.64 16.80
C PHE A 180 -16.30 29.06 16.88
N PRO A 181 -16.80 29.67 15.79
CA PRO A 181 -17.09 29.09 14.46
C PRO A 181 -16.02 29.32 13.38
N ASN A 182 -14.87 29.93 13.69
CA ASN A 182 -13.83 30.22 12.71
C ASN A 182 -13.31 28.95 12.01
N VAL A 183 -13.19 27.84 12.75
CA VAL A 183 -12.76 26.53 12.24
C VAL A 183 -13.62 25.99 11.08
N LEU A 184 -14.91 26.39 10.97
CA LEU A 184 -15.75 26.03 9.82
C LEU A 184 -15.59 26.98 8.64
N LYS A 185 -15.18 28.22 8.90
CA LYS A 185 -15.01 29.29 7.90
C LYS A 185 -13.60 29.28 7.29
N ASN A 186 -12.60 28.75 8.01
CA ASN A 186 -11.23 28.68 7.54
C ASN A 186 -11.11 27.71 6.36
N THR A 187 -10.98 28.26 5.15
CA THR A 187 -10.86 27.46 3.94
C THR A 187 -9.53 26.71 3.85
N ALA A 188 -8.45 27.21 4.45
CA ALA A 188 -7.13 26.55 4.40
C ALA A 188 -7.11 25.25 5.23
N LEU A 189 -7.84 25.20 6.34
CA LEU A 189 -8.09 23.97 7.10
C LEU A 189 -8.99 23.00 6.32
N ASN A 190 -10.13 23.49 5.83
CA ASN A 190 -11.20 22.63 5.33
C ASN A 190 -11.03 22.13 3.88
N HIS A 191 -10.17 22.75 3.05
CA HIS A 191 -10.10 22.50 1.59
C HIS A 191 -9.89 21.03 1.20
N ASN A 192 -9.11 20.27 1.98
CA ASN A 192 -8.71 18.88 1.65
C ASN A 192 -9.28 17.85 2.64
N LEU A 193 -10.32 18.18 3.39
CA LEU A 193 -10.99 17.25 4.30
C LEU A 193 -11.51 16.02 3.53
N GLY A 194 -11.11 14.82 3.98
CA GLY A 194 -11.45 13.54 3.35
C GLY A 194 -10.55 13.12 2.18
N SER A 195 -9.64 13.98 1.74
CA SER A 195 -8.55 13.59 0.86
C SER A 195 -7.34 13.16 1.68
N VAL A 196 -6.65 12.10 1.26
CA VAL A 196 -5.29 11.84 1.72
C VAL A 196 -4.42 13.02 1.29
N VAL A 197 -3.47 13.43 2.13
CA VAL A 197 -2.61 14.59 1.85
C VAL A 197 -1.85 14.37 0.54
N GLU A 198 -2.04 15.24 -0.45
CA GLU A 198 -1.17 15.32 -1.63
C GLU A 198 0.01 16.29 -1.37
N ASP A 199 1.15 16.06 -2.01
CA ASP A 199 2.18 17.09 -2.10
C ASP A 199 1.91 18.09 -3.23
N HIS A 200 2.77 19.12 -3.31
CA HIS A 200 2.80 20.15 -4.35
C HIS A 200 3.00 19.62 -5.80
N LYS A 201 3.01 18.30 -6.02
CA LYS A 201 3.07 17.64 -7.34
C LYS A 201 1.88 16.70 -7.58
N GLY A 202 0.91 16.64 -6.67
CA GLY A 202 -0.23 15.72 -6.72
C GLY A 202 0.09 14.29 -6.26
N CYS A 203 1.20 14.08 -5.56
CA CYS A 203 1.63 12.77 -5.11
C CYS A 203 0.99 12.41 -3.75
N LEU A 204 0.25 11.31 -3.70
CA LEU A 204 -0.46 10.80 -2.53
C LEU A 204 0.55 10.50 -1.41
N GLN A 205 0.55 11.27 -0.32
CA GLN A 205 1.48 11.08 0.78
C GLN A 205 1.01 9.95 1.69
N LEU A 206 1.78 8.87 1.81
CA LEU A 206 1.56 7.81 2.80
C LEU A 206 2.75 7.67 3.73
N CYS A 207 2.50 7.32 4.99
CA CYS A 207 3.54 6.94 5.93
C CYS A 207 3.61 5.43 6.07
N LEU A 208 4.74 4.92 6.58
CA LEU A 208 4.95 3.49 6.75
C LEU A 208 5.25 3.15 8.21
N THR A 209 4.94 1.91 8.60
CA THR A 209 5.45 1.27 9.82
C THR A 209 6.15 -0.03 9.44
N GLU A 210 7.39 -0.26 9.89
CA GLU A 210 8.02 -1.58 9.75
C GLU A 210 7.40 -2.58 10.74
N VAL A 211 7.04 -3.77 10.25
CA VAL A 211 6.31 -4.81 11.02
C VAL A 211 7.08 -6.14 11.08
N ALA A 212 7.96 -6.40 10.10
CA ALA A 212 8.94 -7.48 10.16
C ALA A 212 10.22 -7.04 9.45
N ASN A 213 11.38 -7.58 9.86
CA ASN A 213 12.67 -7.34 9.20
C ASN A 213 13.61 -8.55 9.33
N GLY A 214 14.69 -8.55 8.55
CA GLY A 214 15.69 -9.63 8.52
C GLY A 214 15.24 -10.89 7.79
N LEU A 215 14.19 -10.80 6.97
CA LEU A 215 13.60 -11.90 6.22
C LEU A 215 14.41 -12.22 4.96
N ARG A 216 14.48 -13.50 4.58
CA ARG A 216 15.11 -13.94 3.32
C ARG A 216 14.17 -13.82 2.13
N ASN A 217 14.39 -12.78 1.32
CA ASN A 217 13.55 -12.38 0.17
C ASN A 217 12.06 -12.75 0.34
N PRO A 218 11.32 -12.07 1.23
CA PRO A 218 9.98 -12.49 1.61
C PRO A 218 8.99 -12.25 0.47
N VAL A 219 8.46 -13.34 -0.07
CA VAL A 219 7.61 -13.34 -1.28
C VAL A 219 6.14 -13.13 -0.98
N LEU A 220 5.68 -13.43 0.23
CA LEU A 220 4.27 -13.56 0.54
C LEU A 220 4.00 -13.22 2.01
N MET A 221 2.87 -12.59 2.27
CA MET A 221 2.17 -12.60 3.55
C MET A 221 0.70 -12.96 3.29
N VAL A 222 0.10 -13.81 4.13
CA VAL A 222 -1.35 -14.11 4.13
C VAL A 222 -1.88 -14.21 5.56
N HIS A 223 -3.20 -14.01 5.73
CA HIS A 223 -3.92 -14.34 6.96
C HIS A 223 -4.74 -15.63 6.81
N ALA A 224 -5.12 -16.27 7.92
CA ALA A 224 -5.86 -17.53 7.92
C ALA A 224 -7.40 -17.39 7.88
N ASN A 225 -7.91 -16.16 8.02
CA ASN A 225 -9.34 -15.83 8.09
C ASN A 225 -10.08 -16.66 9.18
N ASP A 226 -9.43 -16.82 10.33
CA ASP A 226 -9.86 -17.59 11.50
C ASP A 226 -10.13 -16.71 12.74
N HIS A 227 -10.16 -15.39 12.55
CA HIS A 227 -10.24 -14.31 13.53
C HIS A 227 -9.07 -14.26 14.52
N THR A 228 -7.94 -14.91 14.21
CA THR A 228 -6.74 -14.85 15.05
C THR A 228 -5.82 -13.69 14.70
N HIS A 229 -6.04 -13.02 13.56
CA HIS A 229 -5.20 -11.96 12.99
C HIS A 229 -3.70 -12.33 12.92
N ARG A 230 -3.41 -13.63 12.78
CA ARG A 230 -2.05 -14.14 12.55
C ARG A 230 -1.65 -13.92 11.10
N MET A 231 -0.42 -13.45 10.91
CA MET A 231 0.19 -13.25 9.59
C MET A 231 1.20 -14.38 9.34
N PHE A 232 1.08 -15.03 8.18
CA PHE A 232 1.95 -16.11 7.74
C PHE A 232 2.86 -15.58 6.63
N ILE A 233 4.13 -15.33 6.95
CA ILE A 233 5.10 -14.69 6.05
C ILE A 233 6.06 -15.74 5.49
N ALA A 234 6.15 -15.85 4.17
CA ALA A 234 6.99 -16.84 3.51
C ALA A 234 8.28 -16.24 2.91
N GLU A 235 9.42 -16.85 3.23
CA GLU A 235 10.72 -16.63 2.61
C GLU A 235 10.82 -17.44 1.29
N GLN A 236 11.39 -16.87 0.22
CA GLN A 236 11.53 -17.53 -1.10
C GLN A 236 12.19 -18.91 -1.03
N VAL A 237 13.05 -19.15 -0.04
CA VAL A 237 13.70 -20.45 0.20
C VAL A 237 12.74 -21.57 0.65
N GLY A 238 11.48 -21.28 0.99
CA GLY A 238 10.51 -22.28 1.46
C GLY A 238 10.42 -22.41 2.98
N VAL A 239 10.48 -21.28 3.69
CA VAL A 239 10.20 -21.22 5.15
C VAL A 239 9.04 -20.26 5.37
N ILE A 240 8.04 -20.68 6.16
CA ILE A 240 6.87 -19.86 6.52
C ILE A 240 6.91 -19.56 8.01
N TRP A 241 6.91 -18.28 8.37
CA TRP A 241 6.93 -17.80 9.76
C TRP A 241 5.54 -17.35 10.21
N VAL A 242 5.18 -17.66 11.46
CA VAL A 242 3.97 -17.11 12.10
C VAL A 242 4.32 -15.84 12.87
N TYR A 243 3.61 -14.76 12.57
CA TYR A 243 3.57 -13.52 13.33
C TYR A 243 2.21 -13.38 14.01
N LEU A 244 2.21 -12.90 15.25
CA LEU A 244 1.02 -12.73 16.09
C LEU A 244 0.54 -11.27 16.08
N PRO A 245 -0.69 -10.97 16.52
CA PRO A 245 -1.22 -9.59 16.59
C PRO A 245 -0.46 -8.65 17.52
N ASP A 246 0.34 -9.18 18.46
CA ASP A 246 1.26 -8.40 19.31
C ASP A 246 2.56 -7.99 18.58
N GLY A 247 2.70 -8.36 17.30
CA GLY A 247 3.87 -8.14 16.46
C GLY A 247 5.00 -9.15 16.67
N SER A 248 4.91 -10.04 17.66
CA SER A 248 5.94 -11.05 17.90
C SER A 248 5.89 -12.18 16.88
N ARG A 249 7.06 -12.73 16.54
CA ARG A 249 7.20 -13.91 15.69
C ARG A 249 7.38 -15.15 16.55
N LEU A 250 6.92 -16.31 16.09
CA LEU A 250 7.34 -17.58 16.68
C LEU A 250 8.79 -17.94 16.30
N GLU A 251 9.45 -18.69 17.18
CA GLU A 251 10.82 -19.18 16.99
C GLU A 251 10.88 -20.39 16.05
N GLU A 252 9.86 -21.24 16.07
CA GLU A 252 9.65 -22.31 15.08
C GLU A 252 8.83 -21.80 13.88
N PRO A 253 9.14 -22.26 12.65
CA PRO A 253 8.33 -21.96 11.48
C PRO A 253 7.05 -22.81 11.41
N PHE A 254 6.04 -22.27 10.74
CA PHE A 254 4.81 -22.97 10.36
C PHE A 254 5.09 -24.15 9.42
N LEU A 255 5.95 -23.91 8.43
CA LEU A 255 6.37 -24.88 7.42
C LEU A 255 7.83 -24.60 7.05
N ASP A 256 8.61 -25.66 6.86
CA ASP A 256 9.97 -25.60 6.32
C ASP A 256 10.13 -26.72 5.29
N ILE A 257 10.26 -26.34 4.02
CA ILE A 257 10.43 -27.24 2.87
C ILE A 257 11.64 -26.84 2.02
N ARG A 258 12.66 -26.21 2.64
CA ARG A 258 13.92 -25.79 1.99
C ARG A 258 14.68 -26.90 1.25
N SER A 259 14.40 -28.16 1.56
CA SER A 259 14.96 -29.34 0.90
C SER A 259 14.21 -29.78 -0.37
N LEU A 260 13.00 -29.27 -0.59
CA LEU A 260 12.15 -29.55 -1.75
C LEU A 260 12.15 -28.38 -2.76
N VAL A 261 12.24 -27.15 -2.25
CA VAL A 261 12.16 -25.92 -3.04
C VAL A 261 13.42 -25.70 -3.88
N LEU A 262 13.23 -25.49 -5.18
CA LEU A 262 14.27 -25.03 -6.10
C LEU A 262 14.39 -23.50 -6.01
N ALA A 263 15.38 -23.03 -5.25
CA ALA A 263 15.78 -21.64 -5.17
C ALA A 263 17.30 -21.51 -5.36
N THR A 264 17.80 -20.33 -5.72
CA THR A 264 19.24 -20.08 -5.92
C THR A 264 19.66 -18.73 -5.34
N PRO A 265 20.97 -18.46 -5.15
CA PRO A 265 21.45 -17.15 -4.74
C PRO A 265 21.51 -16.11 -5.87
N TRP A 266 21.14 -16.44 -7.12
CA TRP A 266 21.17 -15.48 -8.23
C TRP A 266 20.22 -14.29 -7.96
N LEU A 267 20.65 -13.10 -8.37
CA LEU A 267 19.86 -11.88 -8.21
C LEU A 267 18.67 -11.88 -9.17
N GLY A 268 17.46 -11.77 -8.62
CA GLY A 268 16.22 -11.82 -9.40
C GLY A 268 15.88 -13.18 -9.99
N ASP A 269 16.34 -14.28 -9.39
CA ASP A 269 15.79 -15.61 -9.71
C ASP A 269 14.31 -15.65 -9.29
N GLU A 270 13.43 -16.02 -10.21
CA GLU A 270 11.98 -16.06 -9.99
C GLU A 270 11.54 -17.36 -9.30
N ARG A 271 12.41 -18.38 -9.23
CA ARG A 271 12.06 -19.70 -8.67
C ARG A 271 12.16 -19.74 -7.16
N GLY A 272 11.32 -20.57 -6.54
CA GLY A 272 11.35 -20.82 -5.10
C GLY A 272 10.00 -21.24 -4.56
N PHE A 273 9.73 -20.91 -3.31
CA PHE A 273 8.37 -20.80 -2.80
C PHE A 273 7.77 -19.50 -3.31
N LEU A 274 6.56 -19.54 -3.88
CA LEU A 274 5.99 -18.39 -4.63
C LEU A 274 4.59 -18.00 -4.13
N GLY A 275 3.80 -18.93 -3.59
CA GLY A 275 2.46 -18.62 -3.13
C GLY A 275 1.88 -19.63 -2.15
N MET A 276 0.85 -19.18 -1.42
CA MET A 276 0.04 -19.99 -0.53
C MET A 276 -1.33 -19.34 -0.35
N ALA A 277 -2.35 -20.16 -0.13
CA ALA A 277 -3.69 -19.72 0.27
C ALA A 277 -4.27 -20.66 1.34
N PHE A 278 -4.91 -20.11 2.37
CA PHE A 278 -5.76 -20.90 3.25
C PHE A 278 -7.10 -21.22 2.56
N HIS A 279 -7.71 -22.36 2.90
CA HIS A 279 -9.05 -22.67 2.38
C HIS A 279 -10.09 -21.71 2.96
N PRO A 280 -11.16 -21.31 2.24
CA PRO A 280 -12.22 -20.46 2.81
C PRO A 280 -12.93 -21.07 4.03
N LYS A 281 -12.86 -22.40 4.17
CA LYS A 281 -13.35 -23.18 5.32
C LYS A 281 -12.20 -23.70 6.21
N TYR A 282 -11.05 -23.01 6.23
CA TYR A 282 -9.84 -23.44 6.94
C TYR A 282 -10.11 -23.74 8.42
N LYS A 283 -10.95 -22.94 9.08
CA LYS A 283 -11.38 -23.12 10.47
C LYS A 283 -12.00 -24.50 10.75
N ASP A 284 -12.61 -25.12 9.74
CA ASP A 284 -13.35 -26.38 9.87
C ASP A 284 -12.56 -27.58 9.31
N ASN A 285 -11.74 -27.37 8.28
CA ASN A 285 -11.04 -28.45 7.56
C ASN A 285 -9.51 -28.44 7.70
N SER A 286 -8.94 -27.43 8.36
CA SER A 286 -7.51 -27.18 8.59
C SER A 286 -6.64 -27.12 7.32
N LYS A 287 -7.24 -26.97 6.12
CA LYS A 287 -6.52 -27.02 4.84
C LYS A 287 -5.87 -25.69 4.45
N PHE A 288 -4.69 -25.79 3.85
CA PHE A 288 -4.06 -24.72 3.08
C PHE A 288 -3.37 -25.30 1.83
N TYR A 289 -2.97 -24.43 0.92
CA TYR A 289 -2.39 -24.78 -0.38
C TYR A 289 -1.10 -24.01 -0.59
N ILE A 290 -0.11 -24.60 -1.27
CA ILE A 290 1.19 -23.99 -1.56
C ILE A 290 1.53 -24.11 -3.05
N TYR A 291 2.30 -23.16 -3.59
CA TYR A 291 2.82 -23.11 -4.95
C TYR A 291 4.34 -22.92 -4.87
N TYR A 292 5.11 -23.87 -5.40
CA TYR A 292 6.57 -23.83 -5.37
C TYR A 292 7.24 -24.46 -6.58
N SER A 293 8.37 -23.88 -7.00
CA SER A 293 9.31 -24.47 -7.94
C SER A 293 10.07 -25.62 -7.27
N TYR A 294 10.24 -26.74 -7.97
CA TYR A 294 11.10 -27.85 -7.57
C TYR A 294 11.78 -28.49 -8.78
N MET A 295 12.78 -29.35 -8.52
CA MET A 295 13.46 -30.15 -9.53
C MET A 295 13.03 -31.61 -9.38
N ASP A 296 12.55 -32.26 -10.45
CA ASP A 296 12.11 -33.65 -10.39
C ASP A 296 13.25 -34.67 -10.53
N LYS A 297 12.92 -35.96 -10.40
CA LYS A 297 13.90 -37.07 -10.46
C LYS A 297 14.60 -37.18 -11.83
N ASN A 298 13.98 -36.67 -12.89
CA ASN A 298 14.51 -36.65 -14.25
C ASN A 298 15.29 -35.36 -14.55
N ARG A 299 15.40 -34.45 -13.57
CA ARG A 299 15.93 -33.08 -13.70
C ARG A 299 15.13 -32.19 -14.64
N VAL A 300 13.81 -32.33 -14.61
CA VAL A 300 12.88 -31.35 -15.18
C VAL A 300 12.52 -30.32 -14.09
N GLU A 301 12.66 -29.04 -14.40
CA GLU A 301 12.15 -27.96 -13.53
C GLU A 301 10.63 -27.91 -13.62
N LYS A 302 9.97 -27.86 -12.47
CA LYS A 302 8.52 -27.95 -12.36
C LYS A 302 7.98 -27.01 -11.29
N ILE A 303 6.76 -26.52 -11.50
CA ILE A 303 5.92 -26.05 -10.40
C ILE A 303 5.16 -27.24 -9.83
N ARG A 304 5.05 -27.31 -8.49
CA ARG A 304 4.01 -28.10 -7.81
C ARG A 304 3.04 -27.18 -7.08
N ILE A 305 1.76 -27.52 -7.17
CA ILE A 305 0.72 -27.03 -6.27
C ILE A 305 0.22 -28.19 -5.40
N SER A 306 0.29 -28.03 -4.09
CA SER A 306 -0.07 -29.06 -3.11
C SER A 306 -1.10 -28.55 -2.11
N GLU A 307 -2.02 -29.42 -1.70
CA GLU A 307 -2.84 -29.28 -0.50
C GLU A 307 -2.08 -29.82 0.71
N LEU A 308 -2.13 -29.12 1.84
CA LEU A 308 -1.61 -29.55 3.14
C LEU A 308 -2.65 -29.27 4.23
N LYS A 309 -2.45 -29.85 5.41
CA LYS A 309 -3.20 -29.54 6.62
C LYS A 309 -2.31 -28.99 7.74
N VAL A 310 -2.91 -28.15 8.57
CA VAL A 310 -2.35 -27.75 9.87
C VAL A 310 -2.41 -28.92 10.84
N LEU A 311 -1.35 -29.07 11.64
CA LEU A 311 -1.16 -30.15 12.59
C LEU A 311 -2.22 -30.06 13.71
N ALA A 312 -3.03 -31.12 13.87
CA ALA A 312 -4.14 -31.13 14.82
C ALA A 312 -3.77 -30.85 16.29
N SER A 313 -2.48 -30.99 16.65
CA SER A 313 -1.98 -30.66 18.00
C SER A 313 -1.40 -29.26 18.14
N ASP A 314 -1.13 -28.52 17.06
CA ASP A 314 -0.64 -27.14 17.09
C ASP A 314 -1.10 -26.32 15.88
N ALA A 315 -1.98 -25.35 16.11
CA ALA A 315 -2.54 -24.48 15.08
C ALA A 315 -1.49 -23.58 14.38
N ASN A 316 -0.25 -23.55 14.86
CA ASN A 316 0.86 -22.75 14.31
C ASN A 316 1.87 -23.58 13.52
N LYS A 317 1.57 -24.86 13.20
CA LYS A 317 2.48 -25.77 12.50
C LYS A 317 1.74 -26.61 11.47
N ALA A 318 2.31 -26.80 10.29
CA ALA A 318 1.81 -27.75 9.30
C ALA A 318 2.10 -29.21 9.72
N ASP A 319 1.37 -30.18 9.15
CA ASP A 319 1.82 -31.58 9.11
C ASP A 319 2.34 -31.89 7.70
N PRO A 320 3.68 -31.96 7.47
CA PRO A 320 4.23 -32.25 6.14
C PRO A 320 3.78 -33.60 5.57
N ARG A 321 3.36 -34.56 6.41
CA ARG A 321 2.87 -35.88 5.98
C ARG A 321 1.47 -35.83 5.38
N SER A 322 0.80 -34.67 5.45
CA SER A 322 -0.50 -34.42 4.84
C SER A 322 -0.43 -33.88 3.40
N GLU A 323 0.78 -33.70 2.83
CA GLU A 323 0.94 -33.16 1.48
C GLU A 323 0.24 -34.05 0.43
N ARG A 324 -0.75 -33.46 -0.23
CA ARG A 324 -1.48 -34.03 -1.35
C ARG A 324 -1.25 -33.13 -2.56
N ASN A 325 -0.32 -33.56 -3.41
CA ASN A 325 -0.08 -32.95 -4.72
C ASN A 325 -1.41 -32.82 -5.48
N LEU A 326 -1.69 -31.62 -5.99
CA LEU A 326 -2.86 -31.33 -6.80
C LEU A 326 -2.51 -31.27 -8.29
N LEU A 327 -1.48 -30.51 -8.64
CA LEU A 327 -1.10 -30.20 -10.01
C LEU A 327 0.41 -29.97 -10.11
N GLU A 328 1.02 -30.50 -11.18
CA GLU A 328 2.39 -30.19 -11.58
C GLU A 328 2.41 -29.58 -12.99
N LEU A 329 3.27 -28.60 -13.19
CA LEU A 329 3.49 -27.91 -14.47
C LEU A 329 4.97 -28.04 -14.83
N GLU A 330 5.28 -28.38 -16.09
CA GLU A 330 6.66 -28.43 -16.60
C GLU A 330 7.11 -27.06 -17.07
N GLU A 331 8.23 -26.57 -16.52
CA GLU A 331 8.75 -25.23 -16.78
C GLU A 331 9.89 -25.30 -17.83
N PRO A 332 9.68 -24.80 -19.06
CA PRO A 332 10.66 -24.88 -20.13
C PRO A 332 11.79 -23.83 -20.00
N ALA A 333 11.77 -22.98 -18.96
CA ALA A 333 12.83 -22.08 -18.56
C ALA A 333 12.78 -21.80 -17.04
N ALA A 334 13.84 -21.16 -16.53
CA ALA A 334 14.02 -20.85 -15.11
C ALA A 334 13.34 -19.53 -14.67
N ASN A 335 12.34 -19.04 -15.42
CA ASN A 335 11.78 -17.70 -15.25
C ASN A 335 10.36 -17.61 -15.86
N HIS A 336 9.60 -16.56 -15.51
CA HIS A 336 8.13 -16.45 -15.67
C HIS A 336 7.34 -17.57 -14.98
N ASN A 337 7.59 -17.75 -13.68
CA ASN A 337 6.99 -18.83 -12.89
C ASN A 337 5.61 -18.48 -12.30
N GLY A 338 5.14 -17.24 -12.41
CA GLY A 338 3.91 -16.76 -11.77
C GLY A 338 3.89 -17.04 -10.27
N GLY A 339 2.76 -17.54 -9.75
CA GLY A 339 2.71 -18.19 -8.44
C GLY A 339 1.76 -17.62 -7.40
N GLN A 340 0.86 -16.72 -7.77
CA GLN A 340 -0.28 -16.42 -6.90
C GLN A 340 -1.21 -17.64 -6.80
N LEU A 341 -1.68 -17.92 -5.57
CA LEU A 341 -2.88 -18.72 -5.29
C LEU A 341 -3.91 -17.80 -4.63
N HIS A 342 -5.17 -17.87 -5.04
CA HIS A 342 -6.25 -17.12 -4.39
C HIS A 342 -7.56 -17.91 -4.43
N PHE A 343 -8.41 -17.77 -3.43
CA PHE A 343 -9.80 -18.22 -3.54
C PHE A 343 -10.69 -17.09 -4.07
N GLY A 344 -11.55 -17.39 -5.03
CA GLY A 344 -12.57 -16.46 -5.50
C GLY A 344 -13.74 -16.38 -4.52
N VAL A 345 -14.61 -15.39 -4.72
CA VAL A 345 -15.88 -15.27 -3.96
C VAL A 345 -16.90 -16.36 -4.31
N ASP A 346 -16.62 -17.15 -5.35
CA ASP A 346 -17.32 -18.38 -5.73
C ASP A 346 -16.83 -19.62 -4.96
N GLY A 347 -15.75 -19.50 -4.17
CA GLY A 347 -15.17 -20.59 -3.38
C GLY A 347 -14.21 -21.50 -4.14
N TYR A 348 -13.93 -21.24 -5.42
CA TYR A 348 -12.95 -22.00 -6.20
C TYR A 348 -11.53 -21.44 -6.04
N MET A 349 -10.52 -22.28 -6.24
CA MET A 349 -9.12 -21.87 -6.18
C MET A 349 -8.64 -21.44 -7.56
N TYR A 350 -8.10 -20.23 -7.63
CA TYR A 350 -7.47 -19.64 -8.79
C TYR A 350 -5.95 -19.76 -8.69
N LEU A 351 -5.31 -20.10 -9.81
CA LEU A 351 -3.86 -20.24 -9.94
C LEU A 351 -3.39 -19.35 -11.10
N PHE A 352 -2.33 -18.58 -10.87
CA PHE A 352 -1.81 -17.61 -11.84
C PHE A 352 -0.41 -18.04 -12.28
N THR A 353 -0.25 -18.34 -13.57
CA THR A 353 0.95 -19.00 -14.12
C THR A 353 1.54 -18.16 -15.25
N GLY A 354 2.87 -17.99 -15.24
CA GLY A 354 3.57 -17.36 -16.35
C GLY A 354 3.77 -18.31 -17.54
N ASP A 355 4.23 -17.77 -18.67
CA ASP A 355 4.34 -18.45 -19.97
C ASP A 355 5.44 -19.54 -20.05
N GLY A 356 6.22 -19.74 -18.99
CA GLY A 356 7.36 -20.66 -18.96
C GLY A 356 8.67 -20.07 -19.48
N GLY A 357 8.74 -18.76 -19.70
CA GLY A 357 9.98 -18.00 -19.76
C GLY A 357 10.58 -17.78 -21.15
N LYS A 358 11.81 -17.26 -21.14
CA LYS A 358 12.56 -16.76 -22.31
C LYS A 358 11.92 -15.52 -22.95
N ALA A 359 12.64 -14.91 -23.89
CA ALA A 359 12.18 -13.70 -24.55
C ALA A 359 11.09 -14.03 -25.60
N GLY A 360 9.91 -13.44 -25.45
CA GLY A 360 8.84 -13.52 -26.44
C GLY A 360 8.18 -14.88 -26.59
N ASP A 361 7.99 -15.63 -25.50
CA ASP A 361 7.23 -16.90 -25.45
C ASP A 361 7.48 -17.81 -26.69
N PRO A 362 8.70 -18.34 -26.86
CA PRO A 362 9.13 -18.98 -28.12
C PRO A 362 8.53 -20.39 -28.35
N PHE A 363 7.48 -20.77 -27.61
CA PHE A 363 6.99 -22.14 -27.53
C PHE A 363 5.87 -22.42 -28.54
N GLY A 364 6.16 -23.25 -29.53
CA GLY A 364 5.22 -23.56 -30.62
C GLY A 364 4.95 -22.37 -31.54
N THR A 365 3.83 -22.43 -32.27
CA THR A 365 3.53 -21.45 -33.34
C THR A 365 3.13 -20.07 -32.81
N PHE A 366 2.43 -20.02 -31.67
CA PHE A 366 1.78 -18.81 -31.14
C PHE A 366 2.12 -18.51 -29.66
N GLY A 367 3.04 -19.27 -29.07
CA GLY A 367 3.39 -19.18 -27.65
C GLY A 367 2.52 -20.06 -26.75
N ASN A 368 3.06 -20.41 -25.58
CA ASN A 368 2.34 -21.05 -24.48
C ASN A 368 1.15 -20.22 -24.02
N ALA A 369 1.27 -18.89 -23.92
CA ALA A 369 0.24 -18.02 -23.39
C ALA A 369 -1.07 -18.07 -24.20
N GLN A 370 -0.98 -18.05 -25.54
CA GLN A 370 -2.12 -18.28 -26.44
C GLN A 370 -2.53 -19.77 -26.52
N ASN A 371 -1.65 -20.71 -26.15
CA ASN A 371 -1.96 -22.14 -26.21
C ASN A 371 -2.85 -22.61 -25.05
N LYS A 372 -4.15 -22.71 -25.28
CA LYS A 372 -5.11 -23.27 -24.31
C LYS A 372 -4.87 -24.74 -23.94
N SER A 373 -4.04 -25.50 -24.66
CA SER A 373 -3.71 -26.90 -24.32
C SER A 373 -2.60 -27.05 -23.25
N THR A 374 -1.94 -25.96 -22.84
CA THR A 374 -0.97 -25.93 -21.74
C THR A 374 -1.54 -25.22 -20.51
N PHE A 375 -0.84 -25.36 -19.38
CA PHE A 375 -1.13 -24.65 -18.13
C PHE A 375 -0.30 -23.37 -17.95
N LEU A 376 0.54 -23.01 -18.92
CA LEU A 376 1.49 -21.89 -18.84
C LEU A 376 0.93 -20.64 -19.53
N GLY A 377 1.11 -19.47 -18.93
CA GLY A 377 0.53 -18.19 -19.38
C GLY A 377 -0.99 -18.23 -19.26
N LYS A 378 -1.50 -18.59 -18.07
CA LYS A 378 -2.91 -18.82 -17.78
C LYS A 378 -3.33 -18.26 -16.42
N VAL A 379 -4.63 -18.02 -16.31
CA VAL A 379 -5.35 -18.10 -15.04
C VAL A 379 -6.15 -19.40 -15.06
N LEU A 380 -5.85 -20.31 -14.14
CA LEU A 380 -6.57 -21.58 -13.94
C LEU A 380 -7.56 -21.45 -12.79
N ARG A 381 -8.65 -22.23 -12.81
CA ARG A 381 -9.69 -22.24 -11.75
C ARG A 381 -10.17 -23.66 -11.51
N ILE A 382 -9.99 -24.16 -10.29
CA ILE A 382 -10.28 -25.56 -9.90
C ILE A 382 -11.04 -25.67 -8.57
N ASP A 383 -11.74 -26.78 -8.39
CA ASP A 383 -12.51 -27.12 -7.19
C ASP A 383 -11.75 -28.13 -6.32
N VAL A 384 -11.21 -27.64 -5.20
CA VAL A 384 -10.37 -28.40 -4.26
C VAL A 384 -11.15 -29.07 -3.11
N ASP A 385 -12.45 -28.81 -3.00
CA ASP A 385 -13.35 -29.55 -2.09
C ASP A 385 -13.83 -30.86 -2.73
N GLY A 386 -13.64 -31.03 -4.04
CA GLY A 386 -13.97 -32.24 -4.80
C GLY A 386 -12.80 -33.19 -5.08
N ARG A 387 -13.17 -34.36 -5.60
CA ARG A 387 -12.33 -35.21 -6.48
C ARG A 387 -13.11 -35.46 -7.77
N SER A 388 -12.39 -35.60 -8.87
CA SER A 388 -12.97 -35.92 -10.18
C SER A 388 -13.11 -37.44 -10.37
N SER A 389 -14.01 -37.85 -11.26
CA SER A 389 -14.25 -39.26 -11.63
C SER A 389 -13.10 -39.90 -12.40
N ASP A 390 -12.24 -39.09 -13.04
CA ASP A 390 -10.96 -39.52 -13.66
C ASP A 390 -9.83 -39.74 -12.64
N GLY A 391 -10.12 -39.60 -11.33
CA GLY A 391 -9.16 -39.75 -10.25
C GLY A 391 -8.34 -38.49 -9.93
N LYS A 392 -8.52 -37.37 -10.64
CA LYS A 392 -7.84 -36.12 -10.28
C LYS A 392 -8.16 -35.69 -8.84
N PRO A 393 -7.19 -35.11 -8.11
CA PRO A 393 -7.35 -34.68 -6.73
C PRO A 393 -8.22 -33.41 -6.55
N TYR A 394 -8.73 -32.84 -7.63
CA TYR A 394 -9.67 -31.72 -7.69
C TYR A 394 -10.78 -32.01 -8.71
N ARG A 395 -11.85 -31.22 -8.74
CA ARG A 395 -12.84 -31.17 -9.83
C ARG A 395 -12.62 -29.94 -10.71
N ILE A 396 -13.17 -29.97 -11.92
CA ILE A 396 -13.35 -28.77 -12.74
C ILE A 396 -14.69 -28.12 -12.38
N PRO A 397 -14.75 -26.80 -12.13
CA PRO A 397 -16.01 -26.06 -12.06
C PRO A 397 -16.81 -26.24 -13.36
N PRO A 398 -18.10 -26.64 -13.31
CA PRO A 398 -18.87 -26.95 -14.51
C PRO A 398 -19.12 -25.74 -15.41
N ASP A 399 -18.93 -24.53 -14.88
CA ASP A 399 -19.07 -23.29 -15.62
C ASP A 399 -17.76 -22.75 -16.21
N ASN A 400 -16.60 -23.44 -16.06
CA ASN A 400 -15.34 -22.99 -16.65
C ASN A 400 -15.47 -22.79 -18.19
N PRO A 401 -14.90 -21.71 -18.75
CA PRO A 401 -15.24 -21.25 -20.10
C PRO A 401 -14.81 -22.19 -21.24
N PHE A 402 -13.87 -23.10 -21.00
CA PHE A 402 -13.33 -24.01 -22.01
C PHE A 402 -13.60 -25.50 -21.74
N VAL A 403 -14.54 -25.84 -20.85
CA VAL A 403 -14.89 -27.24 -20.52
C VAL A 403 -15.32 -28.06 -21.73
N SER A 404 -15.95 -27.43 -22.73
CA SER A 404 -16.43 -28.07 -23.95
C SER A 404 -15.47 -27.92 -25.16
N ASP A 405 -14.28 -27.32 -24.98
CA ASP A 405 -13.30 -27.16 -26.06
C ASP A 405 -12.25 -28.29 -25.99
N PRO A 406 -12.28 -29.29 -26.90
CA PRO A 406 -11.36 -30.43 -26.88
C PRO A 406 -9.90 -30.06 -27.19
N LYS A 407 -9.61 -28.79 -27.54
CA LYS A 407 -8.25 -28.26 -27.74
C LYS A 407 -7.75 -27.48 -26.53
N ALA A 408 -8.56 -27.34 -25.48
CA ALA A 408 -8.23 -26.61 -24.26
C ALA A 408 -8.06 -27.54 -23.06
N ARG A 409 -7.35 -27.04 -22.05
CA ARG A 409 -7.38 -27.57 -20.69
C ARG A 409 -8.66 -27.06 -20.00
N PRO A 410 -9.55 -27.94 -19.50
CA PRO A 410 -10.79 -27.51 -18.84
C PRO A 410 -10.55 -26.76 -17.52
N GLU A 411 -9.32 -26.85 -16.97
CA GLU A 411 -8.83 -26.06 -15.84
C GLU A 411 -8.69 -24.55 -16.16
N VAL A 412 -8.61 -24.15 -17.44
CA VAL A 412 -8.34 -22.76 -17.86
C VAL A 412 -9.59 -21.88 -17.67
N TYR A 413 -9.39 -20.76 -16.96
CA TYR A 413 -10.37 -19.70 -16.78
C TYR A 413 -10.08 -18.48 -17.66
N ALA A 414 -8.81 -18.12 -17.84
CA ALA A 414 -8.37 -17.07 -18.75
C ALA A 414 -6.95 -17.34 -19.26
N TYR A 415 -6.52 -16.68 -20.34
CA TYR A 415 -5.26 -16.99 -21.04
C TYR A 415 -4.63 -15.75 -21.69
N GLY A 416 -3.48 -15.93 -22.34
CA GLY A 416 -2.77 -14.82 -22.99
C GLY A 416 -2.08 -13.87 -22.02
N VAL A 417 -1.61 -14.38 -20.88
CA VAL A 417 -0.85 -13.63 -19.85
C VAL A 417 0.63 -14.04 -19.89
N ARG A 418 1.54 -13.16 -19.46
CA ARG A 418 3.00 -13.36 -19.59
C ARG A 418 3.63 -13.89 -18.31
N ASN A 419 3.54 -13.14 -17.21
CA ASN A 419 4.06 -13.47 -15.89
C ASN A 419 3.31 -12.67 -14.81
N MET A 420 2.05 -13.04 -14.57
CA MET A 420 1.25 -12.46 -13.49
C MET A 420 1.81 -12.85 -12.12
N TRP A 421 2.33 -11.87 -11.38
CA TRP A 421 3.05 -12.10 -10.13
C TRP A 421 2.14 -12.03 -8.90
N ARG A 422 1.68 -10.83 -8.50
CA ARG A 422 0.64 -10.68 -7.47
C ARG A 422 -0.70 -10.32 -8.09
N CYS A 423 -1.71 -11.06 -7.66
CA CYS A 423 -3.11 -10.81 -7.95
C CYS A 423 -3.92 -10.86 -6.66
N ALA A 424 -4.95 -10.01 -6.57
CA ALA A 424 -5.81 -9.85 -5.40
C ALA A 424 -7.28 -9.90 -5.81
N VAL A 425 -8.12 -10.52 -4.98
CA VAL A 425 -9.59 -10.43 -5.12
C VAL A 425 -10.08 -9.23 -4.32
N ASP A 426 -10.69 -8.25 -4.98
CA ASP A 426 -11.36 -7.13 -4.31
C ASP A 426 -12.43 -7.69 -3.35
N ARG A 427 -12.25 -7.50 -2.04
CA ARG A 427 -13.21 -7.92 -0.99
C ARG A 427 -14.58 -7.21 -1.17
N GLY A 428 -14.59 -6.11 -1.92
CA GLY A 428 -15.70 -5.20 -2.13
C GLY A 428 -15.74 -4.12 -1.06
N ASP A 429 -16.34 -2.99 -1.41
CA ASP A 429 -16.61 -1.89 -0.49
C ASP A 429 -17.32 -2.40 0.79
N PRO A 430 -16.86 -2.01 2.00
CA PRO A 430 -17.39 -2.56 3.25
C PRO A 430 -18.90 -2.37 3.45
N VAL A 431 -19.50 -1.31 2.90
CA VAL A 431 -20.94 -1.03 3.03
C VAL A 431 -21.72 -1.61 1.85
N THR A 432 -21.45 -1.09 0.65
CA THR A 432 -22.20 -1.35 -0.59
C THR A 432 -21.85 -2.68 -1.28
N LYS A 433 -20.77 -3.35 -0.86
CA LYS A 433 -20.17 -4.55 -1.48
C LYS A 433 -19.73 -4.36 -2.94
N LYS A 434 -19.70 -3.12 -3.41
CA LYS A 434 -19.31 -2.73 -4.77
C LYS A 434 -17.88 -3.18 -5.08
N GLY A 435 -17.68 -3.74 -6.28
CA GLY A 435 -16.39 -4.26 -6.74
C GLY A 435 -16.03 -5.67 -6.25
N ARG A 436 -16.80 -6.25 -5.32
CA ARG A 436 -16.54 -7.57 -4.72
C ARG A 436 -16.35 -8.67 -5.78
N GLY A 437 -15.27 -9.42 -5.65
CA GLY A 437 -14.98 -10.58 -6.50
C GLY A 437 -14.20 -10.28 -7.78
N ARG A 438 -13.92 -9.00 -8.09
CA ARG A 438 -13.00 -8.64 -9.18
C ARG A 438 -11.58 -9.09 -8.82
N ILE A 439 -10.92 -9.77 -9.74
CA ILE A 439 -9.52 -10.17 -9.63
C ILE A 439 -8.69 -9.09 -10.31
N PHE A 440 -7.80 -8.43 -9.57
CA PHE A 440 -6.80 -7.52 -10.13
C PHE A 440 -5.45 -8.25 -10.20
N CYS A 441 -4.66 -8.02 -11.24
CA CYS A 441 -3.32 -8.58 -11.41
C CYS A 441 -2.32 -7.50 -11.86
N GLY A 442 -1.04 -7.67 -11.53
CA GLY A 442 0.07 -7.08 -12.30
C GLY A 442 0.72 -8.13 -13.19
N ASP A 443 0.82 -7.86 -14.48
CA ASP A 443 1.51 -8.72 -15.45
C ASP A 443 2.82 -8.06 -15.94
N VAL A 444 3.95 -8.76 -15.73
CA VAL A 444 5.27 -8.25 -16.08
C VAL A 444 5.49 -8.42 -17.58
N GLY A 445 5.48 -7.32 -18.32
CA GLY A 445 5.68 -7.29 -19.77
C GLY A 445 7.10 -7.66 -20.21
N GLN A 446 7.39 -7.59 -21.51
CA GLN A 446 8.65 -8.06 -22.10
C GLN A 446 9.75 -7.00 -22.26
N ASN A 447 9.45 -5.86 -22.89
CA ASN A 447 10.45 -4.88 -23.37
C ASN A 447 9.91 -3.44 -23.44
N ARG A 448 8.59 -3.24 -23.58
CA ARG A 448 7.96 -1.93 -23.79
C ARG A 448 7.15 -1.47 -22.59
N PHE A 449 6.28 -2.34 -22.05
CA PHE A 449 5.31 -2.00 -21.02
C PHE A 449 5.38 -2.92 -19.80
N GLU A 450 4.68 -2.51 -18.76
CA GLU A 450 4.24 -3.26 -17.57
C GLU A 450 2.73 -3.04 -17.44
N GLU A 451 1.97 -4.04 -17.00
CA GLU A 451 0.52 -4.10 -17.23
C GLU A 451 -0.27 -4.39 -15.93
N VAL A 452 -1.48 -3.83 -15.83
CA VAL A 452 -2.43 -4.10 -14.75
C VAL A 452 -3.77 -4.48 -15.35
N ASP A 453 -4.28 -5.64 -14.96
CA ASP A 453 -5.45 -6.30 -15.55
C ASP A 453 -6.56 -6.54 -14.53
N VAL A 454 -7.79 -6.62 -15.02
CA VAL A 454 -8.95 -7.13 -14.27
C VAL A 454 -9.41 -8.42 -14.92
N ILE A 455 -9.21 -9.54 -14.23
CA ILE A 455 -9.34 -10.88 -14.83
C ILE A 455 -10.81 -11.30 -14.91
N VAL A 456 -11.32 -11.37 -16.13
CA VAL A 456 -12.65 -11.89 -16.45
C VAL A 456 -12.62 -13.29 -17.06
N LYS A 457 -13.76 -13.97 -16.93
CA LYS A 457 -14.01 -15.33 -17.39
C LYS A 457 -13.88 -15.45 -18.92
N GLY A 458 -13.00 -16.33 -19.38
CA GLY A 458 -12.73 -16.60 -20.79
C GLY A 458 -11.78 -15.60 -21.47
N GLY A 459 -11.35 -14.55 -20.75
CA GLY A 459 -10.56 -13.46 -21.31
C GLY A 459 -9.21 -13.88 -21.88
N ASN A 460 -8.79 -13.18 -22.93
CA ASN A 460 -7.46 -13.25 -23.54
C ASN A 460 -6.74 -11.92 -23.29
N TYR A 461 -5.60 -11.90 -22.60
CA TYR A 461 -4.83 -10.67 -22.37
C TYR A 461 -3.76 -10.44 -23.46
N GLY A 462 -3.86 -11.19 -24.56
CA GLY A 462 -3.19 -10.91 -25.82
C GLY A 462 -1.71 -11.26 -25.90
N TRP A 463 -1.01 -11.56 -24.80
CA TRP A 463 0.40 -12.01 -24.86
C TRP A 463 0.51 -13.37 -25.59
N ARG A 464 1.43 -13.58 -26.53
CA ARG A 464 2.52 -12.69 -27.00
C ARG A 464 2.23 -11.81 -28.22
N ALA A 465 0.98 -11.73 -28.68
CA ALA A 465 0.62 -10.88 -29.81
C ALA A 465 0.68 -9.38 -29.43
N LYS A 466 0.26 -9.03 -28.22
CA LYS A 466 0.33 -7.69 -27.64
C LYS A 466 1.27 -7.63 -26.43
N GLU A 467 1.70 -6.41 -26.12
CA GLU A 467 2.34 -5.98 -24.88
C GLU A 467 1.82 -4.57 -24.59
N GLY A 468 1.03 -4.41 -23.54
CA GLY A 468 0.27 -3.20 -23.23
C GLY A 468 -0.73 -2.86 -24.34
N PHE A 469 -0.77 -1.58 -24.70
CA PHE A 469 -1.64 -1.08 -25.77
C PHE A 469 -1.04 -1.27 -27.18
N GLU A 470 0.08 -1.99 -27.33
CA GLU A 470 0.80 -2.17 -28.60
C GLU A 470 0.94 -3.64 -29.04
N CYS A 471 1.12 -3.86 -30.34
CA CYS A 471 1.52 -5.15 -30.89
C CYS A 471 2.99 -5.47 -30.53
N TYR A 472 3.23 -6.62 -29.89
CA TYR A 472 4.56 -7.20 -29.68
C TYR A 472 4.97 -8.03 -30.91
N ASP A 473 4.34 -9.20 -31.11
CA ASP A 473 4.45 -10.00 -32.33
C ASP A 473 3.46 -9.45 -33.37
N THR A 474 3.95 -8.56 -34.25
CA THR A 474 3.12 -7.90 -35.27
C THR A 474 2.46 -8.88 -36.23
N ARG A 475 3.05 -10.06 -36.45
CA ARG A 475 2.44 -11.10 -37.29
C ARG A 475 1.24 -11.72 -36.60
N LEU A 476 1.33 -12.08 -35.32
CA LEU A 476 0.18 -12.57 -34.57
C LEU A 476 -0.87 -11.47 -34.41
N CYS A 477 -0.47 -10.27 -33.98
CA CYS A 477 -1.35 -9.13 -33.68
C CYS A 477 -2.22 -8.69 -34.87
N HIS A 478 -1.71 -8.78 -36.10
CA HIS A 478 -2.47 -8.39 -37.30
C HIS A 478 -3.16 -9.57 -38.02
N ASN A 479 -2.78 -10.81 -37.75
CA ASN A 479 -3.27 -12.01 -38.45
C ASN A 479 -4.18 -12.89 -37.59
N SER A 480 -4.77 -12.36 -36.51
CA SER A 480 -5.68 -13.13 -35.66
C SER A 480 -6.80 -12.30 -35.06
N SER A 481 -8.00 -12.89 -35.01
CA SER A 481 -9.12 -12.41 -34.19
C SER A 481 -8.85 -12.77 -32.74
N LEU A 482 -7.93 -12.05 -32.09
CA LEU A 482 -7.46 -12.32 -30.73
C LEU A 482 -8.58 -12.26 -29.68
N ASP A 483 -9.58 -11.40 -29.91
CA ASP A 483 -10.62 -11.04 -28.92
C ASP A 483 -9.98 -10.63 -27.58
N ASP A 484 -8.92 -9.83 -27.67
CA ASP A 484 -8.10 -9.47 -26.52
C ASP A 484 -8.71 -8.35 -25.68
N ILE A 485 -8.47 -8.47 -24.38
CA ILE A 485 -8.84 -7.52 -23.35
C ILE A 485 -7.57 -6.73 -23.02
N LEU A 486 -7.59 -5.44 -23.37
CA LEU A 486 -6.50 -4.53 -23.04
C LEU A 486 -6.44 -4.26 -21.53
N PRO A 487 -5.24 -4.05 -20.96
CA PRO A 487 -5.07 -3.79 -19.53
C PRO A 487 -5.78 -2.50 -19.10
N ILE A 488 -6.24 -2.47 -17.84
CA ILE A 488 -6.88 -1.26 -17.27
C ILE A 488 -5.87 -0.12 -17.09
N PHE A 489 -4.58 -0.44 -16.97
CA PHE A 489 -3.47 0.51 -16.97
C PHE A 489 -2.20 -0.19 -17.47
N ALA A 490 -1.42 0.48 -18.31
CA ALA A 490 -0.08 0.03 -18.69
C ALA A 490 0.91 1.20 -18.70
N TYR A 491 2.17 0.93 -18.34
CA TYR A 491 3.21 1.96 -18.24
C TYR A 491 4.53 1.53 -18.89
N GLY A 492 5.21 2.48 -19.56
CA GLY A 492 6.43 2.20 -20.31
C GLY A 492 7.69 2.04 -19.45
N ARG A 493 8.77 1.46 -20.02
CA ARG A 493 10.04 1.18 -19.32
C ARG A 493 10.82 2.39 -18.73
N SER A 494 10.33 3.61 -18.95
CA SER A 494 10.80 4.84 -18.29
C SER A 494 10.13 5.11 -16.94
N VAL A 495 8.97 4.52 -16.67
CA VAL A 495 8.15 4.69 -15.46
C VAL A 495 8.49 3.62 -14.40
N GLY A 496 8.80 2.40 -14.85
CA GLY A 496 9.24 1.24 -14.06
C GLY A 496 9.72 0.10 -14.98
N LYS A 497 9.99 -1.11 -14.48
CA LYS A 497 10.49 -2.25 -15.29
C LYS A 497 10.06 -3.65 -14.82
N SER A 498 9.21 -3.75 -13.81
CA SER A 498 8.60 -5.01 -13.37
C SER A 498 7.47 -4.66 -12.42
N VAL A 499 6.22 -4.69 -12.89
CA VAL A 499 5.06 -4.49 -12.03
C VAL A 499 4.95 -5.64 -11.03
N THR A 500 4.90 -5.31 -9.74
CA THR A 500 4.74 -6.32 -8.68
C THR A 500 3.30 -6.84 -8.62
N GLY A 501 2.33 -6.05 -9.10
CA GLY A 501 0.91 -6.19 -8.76
C GLY A 501 0.59 -5.42 -7.48
N GLY A 502 -0.61 -5.63 -6.93
CA GLY A 502 -1.16 -4.82 -5.84
C GLY A 502 -2.48 -5.35 -5.29
N PHE A 503 -3.10 -4.57 -4.41
CA PHE A 503 -4.38 -4.88 -3.75
C PHE A 503 -5.32 -3.66 -3.80
N VAL A 504 -6.63 -3.90 -3.87
CA VAL A 504 -7.62 -2.84 -3.62
C VAL A 504 -7.70 -2.62 -2.11
N TYR A 505 -7.39 -1.41 -1.62
CA TYR A 505 -7.48 -1.14 -0.18
C TYR A 505 -8.95 -1.21 0.26
N ARG A 506 -9.22 -2.08 1.24
CA ARG A 506 -10.55 -2.32 1.85
C ARG A 506 -10.49 -2.36 3.38
N GLY A 507 -9.39 -1.88 3.96
CA GLY A 507 -9.20 -1.79 5.40
C GLY A 507 -10.05 -0.71 6.06
N CYS A 508 -9.95 -0.66 7.38
CA CYS A 508 -10.70 0.22 8.26
C CYS A 508 -9.83 1.39 8.79
N GLU A 509 -8.52 1.19 8.95
CA GLU A 509 -7.59 2.18 9.50
C GLU A 509 -7.23 3.31 8.53
N SER A 510 -7.62 3.30 7.26
CA SER A 510 -7.38 4.39 6.31
C SER A 510 -8.55 4.53 5.33
N PRO A 511 -9.73 5.01 5.78
CA PRO A 511 -10.95 5.04 4.97
C PRO A 511 -10.80 5.86 3.68
N ASN A 512 -9.94 6.88 3.70
CA ASN A 512 -9.61 7.71 2.53
C ASN A 512 -8.90 6.94 1.40
N LEU A 513 -8.45 5.70 1.63
CA LEU A 513 -7.88 4.80 0.63
C LEU A 513 -8.90 3.79 0.06
N ASN A 514 -10.11 3.70 0.61
CA ASN A 514 -11.09 2.66 0.24
C ASN A 514 -11.41 2.67 -1.26
N GLY A 515 -11.05 1.58 -1.95
CA GLY A 515 -11.30 1.41 -3.38
C GLY A 515 -10.12 1.77 -4.30
N LEU A 516 -9.05 2.37 -3.78
CA LEU A 516 -7.80 2.53 -4.53
C LEU A 516 -7.13 1.16 -4.73
N TYR A 517 -6.79 0.83 -5.97
CA TYR A 517 -5.87 -0.28 -6.25
C TYR A 517 -4.44 0.21 -6.06
N ILE A 518 -3.82 -0.16 -4.94
CA ILE A 518 -2.45 0.23 -4.55
C ILE A 518 -1.48 -0.87 -5.00
N PHE A 519 -0.50 -0.47 -5.81
CA PHE A 519 0.45 -1.36 -6.48
C PHE A 519 1.84 -0.72 -6.58
N GLY A 520 2.83 -1.46 -7.07
CA GLY A 520 4.20 -0.95 -7.23
C GLY A 520 5.06 -1.66 -8.25
N ASP A 521 6.29 -1.17 -8.39
CA ASP A 521 7.30 -1.70 -9.33
C ASP A 521 8.53 -2.23 -8.58
N PHE A 522 8.87 -3.49 -8.81
CA PHE A 522 10.00 -4.18 -8.18
C PHE A 522 11.35 -3.53 -8.49
N MET A 523 11.55 -3.00 -9.70
CA MET A 523 12.88 -2.60 -10.18
C MET A 523 13.30 -1.18 -9.82
N ASN A 524 12.35 -0.26 -9.58
CA ASN A 524 12.66 1.07 -9.07
C ASN A 524 12.07 1.38 -7.68
N GLY A 525 11.14 0.57 -7.18
CA GLY A 525 10.48 0.76 -5.90
C GLY A 525 9.32 1.75 -5.93
N ARG A 526 8.86 2.19 -7.11
CA ARG A 526 7.76 3.16 -7.24
C ARG A 526 6.46 2.55 -6.71
N LEU A 527 5.71 3.35 -5.96
CA LEU A 527 4.37 3.04 -5.48
C LEU A 527 3.34 3.90 -6.24
N MET A 528 2.20 3.33 -6.58
CA MET A 528 1.17 3.95 -7.41
C MET A 528 -0.23 3.50 -6.97
N ALA A 529 -1.23 4.33 -7.26
CA ALA A 529 -2.64 3.98 -7.07
C ALA A 529 -3.41 4.09 -8.40
N LEU A 530 -4.38 3.23 -8.62
CA LEU A 530 -5.43 3.41 -9.63
C LEU A 530 -6.79 3.64 -8.95
N GLN A 531 -7.50 4.67 -9.37
CA GLN A 531 -8.90 4.95 -9.01
C GLN A 531 -9.81 4.75 -10.22
N GLU A 532 -10.94 4.09 -10.02
CA GLU A 532 -11.96 3.88 -11.04
C GLU A 532 -12.84 5.12 -11.20
N ASP A 533 -12.97 5.62 -12.43
CA ASP A 533 -13.90 6.66 -12.86
C ASP A 533 -14.99 6.02 -13.73
N GLU A 534 -15.99 5.46 -13.08
CA GLU A 534 -17.12 4.77 -13.71
C GLU A 534 -17.87 5.65 -14.69
N LYS A 535 -18.00 6.96 -14.39
CA LYS A 535 -18.71 7.93 -15.24
C LYS A 535 -18.03 8.11 -16.60
N ARG A 536 -16.74 7.77 -16.70
CA ARG A 536 -15.96 7.80 -17.94
C ARG A 536 -15.51 6.42 -18.41
N ASN A 537 -15.82 5.35 -17.67
CA ASN A 537 -15.28 4.00 -17.82
C ASN A 537 -13.75 3.99 -18.00
N LYS A 538 -13.03 4.64 -17.09
CA LYS A 538 -11.56 4.79 -17.13
C LYS A 538 -10.93 4.64 -15.76
N TRP A 539 -9.67 4.26 -15.74
CA TRP A 539 -8.84 4.28 -14.54
C TRP A 539 -7.95 5.52 -14.55
N GLN A 540 -7.96 6.25 -13.44
CA GLN A 540 -7.10 7.41 -13.20
C GLN A 540 -5.93 6.95 -12.33
N LYS A 541 -4.70 7.27 -12.74
CA LYS A 541 -3.49 6.85 -12.04
C LYS A 541 -2.90 7.99 -11.23
N GLN A 542 -2.57 7.73 -9.97
CA GLN A 542 -1.85 8.62 -9.08
C GLN A 542 -0.51 7.99 -8.66
N ASP A 543 0.50 8.83 -8.37
CA ASP A 543 1.74 8.38 -7.73
C ASP A 543 1.57 8.40 -6.21
N ILE A 544 2.16 7.41 -5.52
CA ILE A 544 2.26 7.39 -4.07
C ILE A 544 3.69 7.77 -3.68
N CYS A 545 3.80 8.75 -2.81
CA CYS A 545 5.06 9.21 -2.23
C CYS A 545 5.06 8.89 -0.74
N ILE A 546 6.19 8.40 -0.22
CA ILE A 546 6.30 8.21 1.22
C ILE A 546 6.60 9.55 1.88
N GLY A 547 5.79 9.90 2.88
CA GLY A 547 5.66 11.25 3.41
C GLY A 547 6.95 11.81 4.03
N SER A 548 7.05 13.14 4.01
CA SER A 548 8.21 13.86 4.55
C SER A 548 8.41 13.63 6.06
N THR A 549 9.57 14.03 6.59
CA THR A 549 9.81 14.04 8.04
C THR A 549 8.89 14.97 8.83
N LYS A 550 8.13 15.86 8.17
CA LYS A 550 7.03 16.62 8.81
C LYS A 550 5.72 15.83 8.76
N THR A 551 5.40 15.26 7.59
CA THR A 551 4.16 14.52 7.32
C THR A 551 4.06 13.25 8.19
N CYS A 552 5.18 12.56 8.40
CA CYS A 552 5.25 11.31 9.15
C CYS A 552 5.81 11.49 10.58
N ALA A 553 5.68 12.68 11.18
CA ALA A 553 6.28 13.06 12.47
C ALA A 553 5.62 12.43 13.71
N PHE A 554 5.36 11.12 13.70
CA PHE A 554 4.65 10.40 14.75
C PHE A 554 5.42 9.14 15.21
N PRO A 555 5.17 8.61 16.42
CA PRO A 555 5.86 7.44 16.93
C PRO A 555 5.73 6.22 16.01
N ARG A 556 6.83 5.44 15.88
CA ARG A 556 6.96 4.25 15.02
C ARG A 556 6.85 4.47 13.50
N MET A 557 6.48 5.66 13.04
CA MET A 557 6.39 5.94 11.60
C MET A 557 7.78 6.18 10.98
N ILE A 558 7.95 5.71 9.75
CA ILE A 558 9.19 5.82 8.96
C ILE A 558 8.90 6.46 7.61
N SER A 559 9.87 7.22 7.08
CA SER A 559 9.78 7.93 5.80
C SER A 559 10.64 7.28 4.69
N SER A 560 10.99 6.00 4.82
CA SER A 560 11.79 5.25 3.85
C SER A 560 11.57 3.74 3.98
N TYR A 561 11.91 3.00 2.91
CA TYR A 561 11.73 1.55 2.78
C TYR A 561 12.80 0.98 1.86
N SER A 562 12.96 -0.35 1.86
CA SER A 562 13.92 -1.00 0.97
C SER A 562 13.44 -1.00 -0.48
N LYS A 563 14.36 -0.74 -1.43
CA LYS A 563 14.01 -0.40 -2.83
C LYS A 563 13.21 -1.46 -3.59
N PHE A 564 13.55 -2.74 -3.46
CA PHE A 564 13.00 -3.77 -4.34
C PHE A 564 11.69 -4.33 -3.77
N ILE A 565 10.55 -3.85 -4.26
CA ILE A 565 9.21 -4.30 -3.81
C ILE A 565 8.94 -5.70 -4.36
N ILE A 566 9.05 -6.70 -3.50
CA ILE A 566 8.87 -8.12 -3.83
C ILE A 566 7.40 -8.48 -3.94
N SER A 567 6.53 -7.96 -3.07
CA SER A 567 5.12 -8.37 -3.00
C SER A 567 4.27 -7.35 -2.27
N PHE A 568 2.96 -7.45 -2.44
CA PHE A 568 1.94 -6.84 -1.58
C PHE A 568 1.21 -7.93 -0.77
N ALA A 569 0.47 -7.51 0.26
CA ALA A 569 -0.42 -8.35 1.04
C ALA A 569 -1.51 -7.52 1.74
N GLU A 570 -2.57 -8.18 2.18
CA GLU A 570 -3.54 -7.66 3.14
C GLU A 570 -3.52 -8.48 4.44
N ASP A 571 -3.94 -7.88 5.55
CA ASP A 571 -4.25 -8.61 6.78
C ASP A 571 -5.73 -9.01 6.88
N GLU A 572 -6.09 -9.65 7.99
CA GLU A 572 -7.47 -10.10 8.22
C GLU A 572 -8.48 -8.95 8.34
N ALA A 573 -8.05 -7.74 8.74
CA ALA A 573 -8.88 -6.54 8.77
C ALA A 573 -8.97 -5.82 7.41
N GLY A 574 -8.16 -6.22 6.42
CA GLY A 574 -8.06 -5.60 5.10
C GLY A 574 -7.03 -4.48 5.01
N GLU A 575 -6.18 -4.31 6.03
CA GLU A 575 -5.09 -3.34 6.01
C GLU A 575 -4.00 -3.79 5.04
N LEU A 576 -3.46 -2.85 4.26
CA LEU A 576 -2.47 -3.18 3.22
C LEU A 576 -1.03 -3.06 3.71
N TYR A 577 -0.23 -4.00 3.19
CA TYR A 577 1.18 -4.15 3.45
C TYR A 577 1.94 -4.38 2.14
N PHE A 578 3.24 -4.08 2.14
CA PHE A 578 4.14 -4.55 1.11
C PHE A 578 5.44 -5.11 1.70
N LEU A 579 6.04 -6.03 0.95
CA LEU A 579 7.25 -6.75 1.27
C LEU A 579 8.35 -6.25 0.33
N SER A 580 9.47 -5.77 0.87
CA SER A 580 10.58 -5.30 0.04
C SER A 580 11.94 -5.62 0.63
N THR A 581 12.97 -5.63 -0.22
CA THR A 581 14.35 -5.98 0.14
C THR A 581 15.35 -4.95 -0.39
N SER A 582 16.51 -4.85 0.26
CA SER A 582 17.67 -4.13 -0.28
C SER A 582 18.51 -4.98 -1.24
N TYR A 583 18.31 -6.30 -1.24
CA TYR A 583 19.07 -7.26 -2.06
C TYR A 583 18.17 -8.43 -2.49
N PRO A 584 17.72 -8.50 -3.77
CA PRO A 584 16.75 -9.49 -4.24
C PRO A 584 17.42 -10.81 -4.62
N SER A 585 17.79 -11.59 -3.61
CA SER A 585 18.35 -12.94 -3.72
C SER A 585 17.73 -13.81 -2.63
N ALA A 586 17.27 -15.02 -2.98
CA ALA A 586 16.48 -15.89 -2.10
C ALA A 586 17.10 -16.12 -0.71
N TYR A 587 18.42 -16.07 -0.59
CA TYR A 587 19.16 -16.39 0.64
C TYR A 587 19.52 -15.15 1.50
N ALA A 588 19.34 -13.93 1.00
CA ALA A 588 19.77 -12.70 1.67
C ALA A 588 18.75 -12.23 2.72
N PRO A 589 19.09 -12.15 4.03
CA PRO A 589 18.18 -11.74 5.11
C PRO A 589 17.98 -10.21 5.16
N HIS A 590 17.63 -9.64 4.02
CA HIS A 590 17.61 -8.20 3.72
C HIS A 590 16.19 -7.66 3.49
N GLY A 591 15.17 -8.51 3.65
CA GLY A 591 13.77 -8.17 3.48
C GLY A 591 13.09 -7.65 4.75
N SER A 592 12.15 -6.73 4.55
CA SER A 592 11.24 -6.20 5.56
C SER A 592 9.80 -6.17 5.05
N LEU A 593 8.85 -6.16 5.99
CA LEU A 593 7.41 -5.95 5.77
C LEU A 593 7.04 -4.55 6.28
N TYR A 594 6.32 -3.79 5.48
CA TYR A 594 5.85 -2.45 5.81
C TYR A 594 4.32 -2.37 5.72
N LYS A 595 3.66 -1.79 6.73
CA LYS A 595 2.23 -1.43 6.70
C LYS A 595 2.06 -0.02 6.15
N PHE A 596 1.07 0.20 5.30
CA PHE A 596 0.65 1.54 4.88
C PHE A 596 -0.15 2.26 5.97
N ILE A 597 0.11 3.54 6.17
CA ILE A 597 -0.58 4.43 7.11
C ILE A 597 -0.91 5.74 6.39
N ASP A 598 -2.19 6.14 6.39
CA ASP A 598 -2.61 7.49 6.01
C ASP A 598 -2.07 8.52 7.04
N PRO A 599 -1.35 9.59 6.64
CA PRO A 599 -0.92 10.65 7.55
C PRO A 599 -2.03 11.61 8.00
N ALA A 600 -3.21 11.61 7.36
CA ALA A 600 -4.33 12.49 7.71
C ALA A 600 -4.99 12.15 9.07
N ARG A 601 -4.44 11.21 9.83
CA ARG A 601 -5.00 10.62 11.05
C ARG A 601 -3.91 10.41 12.11
N ARG A 602 -4.26 10.48 13.40
CA ARG A 602 -3.30 10.32 14.52
C ARG A 602 -3.35 8.96 15.24
N ALA A 603 -4.50 8.30 15.31
CA ALA A 603 -4.66 6.95 15.88
C ALA A 603 -5.80 6.19 15.18
N PRO A 604 -5.79 4.84 15.08
CA PRO A 604 -6.84 4.04 14.42
C PRO A 604 -8.27 4.34 14.91
N PRO A 605 -9.32 4.27 14.05
CA PRO A 605 -10.69 4.62 14.45
C PRO A 605 -11.21 3.67 15.51
N GLY A 606 -12.07 4.15 16.43
CA GLY A 606 -12.65 3.34 17.50
C GLY A 606 -13.37 2.10 16.97
N LYS A 607 -14.13 2.26 15.87
CA LYS A 607 -14.85 1.20 15.15
C LYS A 607 -13.97 0.13 14.49
N CYS A 608 -12.66 0.34 14.37
CA CYS A 608 -11.74 -0.61 13.74
C CYS A 608 -11.01 -1.51 14.75
N LYS A 609 -11.27 -1.35 16.06
CA LYS A 609 -10.65 -2.14 17.12
C LYS A 609 -11.23 -3.57 17.16
N TYR A 610 -10.62 -4.48 16.41
CA TYR A 610 -10.90 -5.90 16.50
C TYR A 610 -10.27 -6.53 17.76
N LYS A 611 -10.85 -7.63 18.25
CA LYS A 611 -10.32 -8.42 19.37
C LYS A 611 -9.94 -9.81 18.88
N PRO A 612 -8.65 -10.08 18.59
CA PRO A 612 -8.22 -11.38 18.05
C PRO A 612 -8.57 -12.55 18.98
N ILE A 613 -8.94 -13.68 18.39
CA ILE A 613 -9.08 -14.95 19.10
C ILE A 613 -7.69 -15.40 19.60
N PRO A 614 -7.49 -15.59 20.92
CA PRO A 614 -6.18 -15.97 21.45
C PRO A 614 -5.73 -17.35 20.97
N VAL A 615 -4.53 -17.42 20.37
CA VAL A 615 -3.94 -18.67 19.91
C VAL A 615 -2.94 -19.21 20.92
N LYS A 616 -3.05 -20.50 21.23
CA LYS A 616 -2.08 -21.22 22.07
C LYS A 616 -0.75 -21.31 21.32
N THR A 617 0.33 -20.82 21.93
CA THR A 617 1.68 -20.81 21.35
C THR A 617 2.59 -21.75 22.15
N LYS A 618 3.03 -22.87 21.56
CA LYS A 618 4.03 -23.76 22.18
C LYS A 618 5.46 -23.29 21.94
N SER A 619 5.72 -22.75 20.75
CA SER A 619 7.00 -22.13 20.42
C SER A 619 7.18 -20.80 21.16
N LYS A 620 8.43 -20.47 21.47
CA LYS A 620 8.85 -19.21 22.08
C LYS A 620 8.50 -18.03 21.16
N ARG A 621 8.08 -16.91 21.77
CA ARG A 621 7.85 -15.64 21.08
C ARG A 621 9.14 -14.83 21.02
N ILE A 622 9.42 -14.27 19.85
CA ILE A 622 10.49 -13.31 19.58
C ILE A 622 9.81 -11.97 19.36
N LEU A 623 9.97 -11.03 20.29
CA LEU A 623 9.43 -9.68 20.15
C LEU A 623 10.06 -8.99 18.93
N PHE A 624 9.23 -8.32 18.13
CA PHE A 624 9.71 -7.54 17.00
C PHE A 624 10.42 -6.27 17.46
N VAL A 625 11.57 -5.99 16.84
CA VAL A 625 12.37 -4.78 17.05
C VAL A 625 12.58 -4.12 15.68
N PRO A 626 12.11 -2.89 15.45
CA PRO A 626 12.37 -2.15 14.21
C PRO A 626 13.87 -1.97 13.95
N ARG A 627 14.25 -1.99 12.67
CA ARG A 627 15.61 -1.63 12.20
C ARG A 627 15.63 -0.32 11.43
N ALA A 628 14.51 0.05 10.81
CA ALA A 628 14.34 1.38 10.22
C ALA A 628 14.22 2.42 11.34
N LYS A 629 15.01 3.50 11.27
CA LYS A 629 14.89 4.64 12.19
C LYS A 629 13.51 5.29 12.03
N THR A 630 12.88 5.66 13.13
CA THR A 630 11.63 6.45 13.07
C THR A 630 11.91 7.89 12.66
N VAL A 631 10.88 8.56 12.13
CA VAL A 631 10.97 9.98 11.78
C VAL A 631 11.28 10.84 13.01
N LEU A 632 10.76 10.48 14.18
CA LEU A 632 11.09 11.17 15.43
C LEU A 632 12.56 10.98 15.84
N GLU A 633 13.17 9.82 15.60
CA GLU A 633 14.62 9.65 15.78
C GLU A 633 15.40 10.55 14.81
N LEU A 634 15.03 10.56 13.52
CA LEU A 634 15.69 11.37 12.49
C LEU A 634 15.57 12.88 12.74
N LEU A 635 14.50 13.35 13.39
CA LEU A 635 14.32 14.74 13.82
C LEU A 635 15.14 15.09 15.08
N ASN A 636 15.38 14.11 15.96
CA ASN A 636 16.11 14.29 17.21
C ASN A 636 17.62 14.04 17.10
N GLU A 637 18.13 13.52 15.97
CA GLU A 637 19.57 13.43 15.76
C GLU A 637 20.18 14.83 15.60
N PRO A 638 21.15 15.23 16.46
CA PRO A 638 21.74 16.57 16.40
C PRO A 638 22.43 16.76 15.05
N SER A 639 22.15 17.88 14.39
CA SER A 639 22.66 18.18 13.04
C SER A 639 24.18 18.30 13.05
N THR A 640 24.86 17.19 12.76
CA THR A 640 26.32 17.10 12.71
C THR A 640 26.84 17.61 11.37
N THR A 641 26.68 18.91 11.15
CA THR A 641 27.33 19.69 10.09
C THR A 641 28.85 19.72 10.28
N LYS A 642 29.50 18.57 10.09
CA LYS A 642 30.95 18.49 9.86
C LYS A 642 31.25 19.33 8.60
N PRO A 643 32.10 20.37 8.69
CA PRO A 643 32.43 21.18 7.52
C PRO A 643 33.00 20.30 6.40
N LEU A 644 32.60 20.57 5.15
CA LEU A 644 33.25 19.96 4.00
C LEU A 644 34.74 20.32 4.04
N LYS A 645 35.61 19.31 4.22
CA LYS A 645 37.04 19.46 3.96
C LYS A 645 37.21 19.76 2.47
N LYS A 646 37.54 21.03 2.15
CA LYS A 646 37.86 21.46 0.78
C LYS A 646 38.87 20.49 0.17
N THR A 647 38.41 19.68 -0.78
CA THR A 647 39.26 18.72 -1.47
C THR A 647 40.04 19.48 -2.53
N SER A 648 41.35 19.66 -2.33
CA SER A 648 42.21 20.40 -3.24
C SER A 648 42.33 19.68 -4.58
N THR A 649 41.93 20.33 -5.66
CA THR A 649 42.00 19.80 -7.02
C THR A 649 43.45 19.55 -7.45
N PRO A 650 43.81 18.33 -7.89
CA PRO A 650 45.04 18.10 -8.65
C PRO A 650 44.85 18.61 -10.08
N THR A 651 45.65 19.58 -10.50
CA THR A 651 45.63 20.12 -11.87
C THR A 651 46.11 19.07 -12.87
N ALA A 652 45.49 19.00 -14.05
CA ALA A 652 45.95 18.12 -15.12
C ALA A 652 47.28 18.62 -15.72
N ALA A 653 48.20 17.71 -16.02
CA ALA A 653 49.44 17.96 -16.75
C ALA A 653 49.69 16.86 -17.80
N THR A 654 49.93 17.28 -19.04
CA THR A 654 50.19 16.42 -20.22
C THR A 654 51.66 15.95 -20.23
N PRO A 655 52.01 14.81 -20.86
CA PRO A 655 53.28 14.13 -20.59
C PRO A 655 54.45 14.55 -21.50
N ALA A 656 55.67 14.34 -21.01
CA ALA A 656 56.92 14.34 -21.78
C ALA A 656 57.77 13.10 -21.39
N ALA A 657 58.65 12.63 -22.28
CA ALA A 657 59.23 11.28 -22.17
C ALA A 657 60.78 11.23 -22.23
N ALA A 658 61.38 10.47 -21.31
CA ALA A 658 62.74 9.90 -21.34
C ALA A 658 62.92 8.96 -20.11
N SER A 659 63.89 8.03 -20.01
CA SER A 659 64.55 7.16 -21.01
C SER A 659 65.44 6.14 -20.26
N GLN A 660 65.28 4.83 -20.57
CA GLN A 660 66.24 3.73 -20.34
C GLN A 660 66.71 3.28 -18.92
N LYS A 661 67.05 1.97 -18.86
CA LYS A 661 67.86 1.22 -17.87
C LYS A 661 67.24 1.02 -16.46
N GLY A 662 67.35 -0.15 -15.82
CA GLY A 662 67.74 -1.48 -16.32
C GLY A 662 68.25 -2.46 -15.24
N LYS A 663 67.69 -3.69 -15.21
CA LYS A 663 68.14 -4.91 -14.47
C LYS A 663 68.43 -4.79 -12.95
N LYS A 664 67.74 -5.59 -12.13
CA LYS A 664 68.30 -6.84 -11.53
C LYS A 664 67.24 -7.63 -10.73
N THR A 665 67.35 -8.96 -10.81
CA THR A 665 66.70 -9.95 -9.91
C THR A 665 67.57 -10.18 -8.66
N PRO A 666 67.04 -10.83 -7.60
CA PRO A 666 67.40 -12.25 -7.42
C PRO A 666 66.27 -13.17 -6.91
N SER A 667 66.49 -14.49 -7.02
CA SER A 667 65.77 -15.59 -6.35
C SER A 667 66.30 -15.80 -4.90
N THR A 668 66.04 -16.82 -4.06
CA THR A 668 65.64 -18.26 -4.13
C THR A 668 65.29 -18.69 -2.67
N LYS A 669 64.60 -19.75 -2.22
CA LYS A 669 64.22 -21.15 -2.60
C LYS A 669 62.74 -21.39 -2.19
N ILE A 670 61.95 -22.38 -2.63
CA ILE A 670 62.06 -23.84 -2.87
C ILE A 670 62.09 -24.71 -1.58
N LYS A 671 61.02 -25.50 -1.40
CA LYS A 671 61.04 -26.89 -0.91
C LYS A 671 60.02 -27.71 -1.72
N ALA A 672 60.24 -29.01 -1.87
CA ALA A 672 59.41 -29.91 -2.68
C ALA A 672 59.38 -31.32 -2.09
N SER A 673 58.38 -32.12 -2.49
CA SER A 673 58.35 -33.58 -2.34
C SER A 673 57.75 -34.19 -3.62
N THR A 674 57.98 -35.48 -3.86
CA THR A 674 57.89 -36.09 -5.21
C THR A 674 57.18 -37.43 -5.24
N ALA A 675 56.35 -37.65 -6.27
CA ALA A 675 55.88 -38.96 -6.71
C ALA A 675 55.70 -39.00 -8.25
N LYS A 676 55.76 -40.20 -8.83
CA LYS A 676 55.77 -40.53 -10.28
C LYS A 676 55.49 -42.05 -10.43
N PRO A 677 55.21 -42.61 -11.64
CA PRO A 677 54.63 -42.02 -12.86
C PRO A 677 53.60 -42.98 -13.56
N ALA A 678 53.35 -42.75 -14.86
CA ALA A 678 52.95 -43.74 -15.89
C ALA A 678 51.41 -43.90 -16.17
N PRO A 679 51.00 -44.45 -17.36
CA PRO A 679 50.41 -43.55 -18.37
C PRO A 679 49.22 -44.07 -19.21
N SER A 680 48.52 -43.14 -19.87
CA SER A 680 47.75 -43.40 -21.10
C SER A 680 47.70 -42.12 -21.96
N GLY A 681 47.31 -42.19 -23.25
CA GLY A 681 47.26 -40.99 -24.09
C GLY A 681 46.97 -41.24 -25.58
N LYS A 682 47.10 -40.15 -26.38
CA LYS A 682 46.68 -40.01 -27.80
C LYS A 682 45.14 -40.05 -27.96
N LYS A 683 44.49 -39.30 -28.86
CA LYS A 683 44.92 -38.35 -29.91
C LYS A 683 43.82 -37.25 -30.03
N ARG A 684 44.16 -36.02 -30.44
CA ARG A 684 43.17 -35.00 -30.86
C ARG A 684 43.59 -34.46 -32.23
N GLN A 685 42.74 -34.59 -33.25
CA GLN A 685 42.95 -33.96 -34.55
C GLN A 685 42.21 -32.62 -34.62
N LYS A 686 42.84 -31.62 -35.23
CA LYS A 686 42.20 -30.38 -35.72
C LYS A 686 42.24 -30.42 -37.24
N ILE A 687 41.15 -30.03 -37.89
CA ILE A 687 41.13 -29.72 -39.32
C ILE A 687 41.39 -28.21 -39.50
N LYS A 688 42.02 -27.82 -40.61
CA LYS A 688 42.26 -26.43 -41.03
C LYS A 688 41.36 -26.08 -42.23
N ALA A 689 40.95 -24.82 -42.28
CA ALA A 689 40.91 -23.99 -43.49
C ALA A 689 41.44 -22.62 -43.02
N GLU A 690 42.60 -22.12 -43.46
CA GLU A 690 42.95 -21.61 -44.80
C GLU A 690 42.21 -20.32 -45.17
N ALA A 691 42.99 -19.31 -45.61
CA ALA A 691 42.54 -17.93 -45.81
C ALA A 691 43.57 -17.10 -46.60
N LYS A 692 43.10 -15.97 -47.16
CA LYS A 692 43.82 -14.90 -47.88
C LYS A 692 44.18 -15.20 -49.35
N PRO A 693 44.48 -14.17 -50.17
CA PRO A 693 44.44 -12.72 -49.91
C PRO A 693 43.53 -11.92 -50.87
N HIS A 694 43.18 -10.67 -50.50
CA HIS A 694 43.47 -9.48 -51.33
C HIS A 694 43.20 -8.14 -50.61
N LYS A 695 43.86 -7.09 -51.12
CA LYS A 695 43.75 -5.62 -50.90
C LYS A 695 44.40 -4.95 -52.15
N PRO A 696 44.25 -3.64 -52.46
CA PRO A 696 44.21 -2.51 -51.50
C PRO A 696 43.27 -1.30 -51.82
N LYS A 697 43.23 -0.38 -50.83
CA LYS A 697 43.08 1.11 -50.86
C LYS A 697 42.40 1.87 -52.03
N GLN A 698 41.50 2.79 -51.65
CA GLN A 698 41.67 4.27 -51.53
C GLN A 698 40.66 4.75 -50.44
N GLU A 699 40.81 5.79 -49.60
CA GLU A 699 41.13 7.23 -49.77
C GLU A 699 39.99 7.99 -50.50
N GLU A 700 39.48 9.17 -50.06
CA GLU A 700 40.06 10.20 -49.17
C GLU A 700 39.10 10.85 -48.11
N LYS A 701 39.09 12.19 -47.91
CA LYS A 701 38.73 12.89 -46.64
C LYS A 701 37.45 13.74 -46.61
N VAL A 702 37.00 13.92 -45.36
CA VAL A 702 36.15 14.99 -44.75
C VAL A 702 36.20 16.38 -45.42
N ALA A 703 35.03 17.05 -45.46
CA ALA A 703 34.89 18.51 -45.44
C ALA A 703 33.73 18.96 -44.51
N ARG A 704 33.83 20.17 -43.94
CA ARG A 704 32.76 20.92 -43.23
C ARG A 704 32.38 22.14 -44.09
N LEU A 705 31.12 22.63 -44.00
CA LEU A 705 30.82 24.03 -43.64
C LEU A 705 29.30 24.31 -43.51
N ASP A 706 28.97 25.57 -43.19
CA ASP A 706 27.82 26.04 -42.40
C ASP A 706 26.48 26.31 -43.12
N ARG A 707 25.43 26.43 -42.28
CA ARG A 707 24.23 27.31 -42.37
C ARG A 707 23.51 27.52 -43.72
N THR A 708 22.20 27.32 -43.69
CA THR A 708 21.21 28.44 -43.75
C THR A 708 19.80 27.98 -43.34
N THR A 709 18.99 28.90 -42.83
CA THR A 709 17.52 28.79 -42.69
C THR A 709 16.83 29.59 -43.79
N PRO A 710 15.58 29.26 -44.15
CA PRO A 710 14.51 30.22 -43.88
C PRO A 710 13.19 29.57 -43.39
N ALA A 711 12.13 30.39 -43.26
CA ALA A 711 10.95 30.12 -42.44
C ALA A 711 9.75 29.42 -43.15
N SER A 712 8.86 28.88 -42.31
CA SER A 712 7.38 28.99 -42.28
C SER A 712 6.65 29.55 -43.53
N PRO A 713 5.45 29.00 -43.88
CA PRO A 713 4.25 29.32 -43.10
C PRO A 713 3.15 28.23 -42.96
N LEU A 714 2.22 28.51 -42.03
CA LEU A 714 0.92 27.84 -41.84
C LEU A 714 -0.10 28.24 -42.92
N PRO A 715 -1.14 27.42 -43.16
CA PRO A 715 -2.44 27.87 -43.63
C PRO A 715 -3.48 27.92 -42.50
N LYS A 716 -4.37 28.92 -42.51
CA LYS A 716 -5.64 28.97 -41.77
C LYS A 716 -6.81 29.21 -42.72
N ASN A 717 -7.95 28.61 -42.39
CA ASN A 717 -9.34 28.97 -42.75
C ASN A 717 -9.64 29.59 -44.14
N LYS A 718 -10.56 28.95 -44.86
CA LYS A 718 -11.74 29.67 -45.39
C LYS A 718 -13.02 28.91 -45.08
N SER A 719 -14.07 29.66 -44.76
CA SER A 719 -15.44 29.17 -44.55
C SER A 719 -16.27 29.30 -45.84
N SER A 720 -17.42 28.65 -45.86
CA SER A 720 -18.55 29.04 -46.72
C SER A 720 -19.86 28.92 -45.93
N HIS A 721 -20.88 29.68 -46.33
CA HIS A 721 -22.20 29.80 -45.69
C HIS A 721 -23.30 29.62 -46.76
N LEU A 722 -24.58 29.72 -46.35
CA LEU A 722 -25.83 29.62 -47.15
C LEU A 722 -26.29 28.18 -47.51
N THR A 723 -27.59 27.81 -47.50
CA THR A 723 -28.78 28.40 -46.83
C THR A 723 -29.94 27.41 -46.59
N ARG A 724 -30.44 27.35 -45.35
CA ARG A 724 -31.85 27.29 -44.88
C ARG A 724 -33.01 26.76 -45.78
N THR A 725 -33.55 25.59 -45.40
CA THR A 725 -34.99 25.18 -45.43
C THR A 725 -35.16 23.99 -44.46
N LYS A 726 -36.07 23.84 -43.47
CA LYS A 726 -37.40 24.39 -43.03
C LYS A 726 -38.60 23.47 -43.40
N LYS A 727 -39.45 23.15 -42.40
CA LYS A 727 -40.58 22.16 -42.33
C LYS A 727 -40.13 20.72 -41.90
N LEU A 728 -40.89 19.91 -41.15
CA LEU A 728 -42.17 20.13 -40.40
C LEU A 728 -42.32 19.16 -39.19
N LEU A 729 -43.27 19.45 -38.28
CA LEU A 729 -43.72 18.64 -37.13
C LEU A 729 -45.11 17.99 -37.41
N PRO A 730 -45.47 16.88 -36.75
CA PRO A 730 -46.44 16.90 -35.61
C PRO A 730 -45.89 16.20 -34.33
N LYS A 731 -46.15 16.64 -33.08
CA LYS A 731 -47.38 16.58 -32.20
C LYS A 731 -47.74 15.14 -31.76
N LYS A 732 -47.72 14.79 -30.45
CA LYS A 732 -48.73 15.03 -29.35
C LYS A 732 -50.07 14.30 -29.57
N ALA A 733 -50.77 13.68 -28.60
CA ALA A 733 -50.61 13.44 -27.14
C ALA A 733 -51.26 12.04 -26.80
N ALA A 734 -51.53 11.52 -25.59
CA ALA A 734 -51.59 11.94 -24.17
C ALA A 734 -51.11 10.73 -23.27
N LEU A 735 -50.96 10.72 -21.93
CA LEU A 735 -51.41 11.49 -20.75
C LEU A 735 -52.77 11.09 -20.10
N GLY A 736 -52.77 10.01 -19.29
CA GLY A 736 -53.74 9.66 -18.23
C GLY A 736 -53.09 8.63 -17.29
N LYS A 737 -52.92 8.86 -15.97
CA LYS A 737 -53.92 8.93 -14.88
C LYS A 737 -54.87 7.73 -14.80
N GLU A 738 -54.57 6.81 -13.89
CA GLU A 738 -55.59 6.26 -12.98
C GLU A 738 -54.98 5.95 -11.61
N LYS A 739 -55.81 5.58 -10.62
CA LYS A 739 -55.51 5.71 -9.20
C LYS A 739 -56.03 4.51 -8.41
N GLN A 740 -55.23 4.02 -7.46
CA GLN A 740 -55.67 3.62 -6.11
C GLN A 740 -56.98 2.81 -5.98
N GLU A 741 -56.89 1.48 -5.87
CA GLU A 741 -57.51 0.67 -4.76
C GLU A 741 -57.45 -0.86 -5.02
N ARG A 742 -56.87 -1.62 -4.07
CA ARG A 742 -57.64 -2.56 -3.20
C ARG A 742 -56.73 -3.29 -2.21
N ARG A 743 -56.99 -3.08 -0.91
CA ARG A 743 -56.52 -3.98 0.17
C ARG A 743 -57.47 -5.18 0.28
N LYS A 744 -56.94 -6.41 0.48
CA LYS A 744 -57.26 -7.32 1.61
C LYS A 744 -56.90 -8.81 1.33
N LYS A 745 -56.48 -9.48 2.42
CA LYS A 745 -56.22 -10.94 2.57
C LYS A 745 -55.01 -11.47 1.77
N GLY A 746 -54.26 -12.48 2.24
CA GLY A 746 -54.36 -13.25 3.49
C GLY A 746 -53.10 -13.18 4.38
N ARG A 747 -53.22 -13.64 5.64
CA ARG A 747 -52.15 -13.86 6.63
C ARG A 747 -52.55 -15.11 7.43
N LEU A 748 -51.58 -15.84 7.99
CA LEU A 748 -51.72 -17.18 8.63
C LEU A 748 -51.92 -18.29 7.57
N SER A 749 -51.47 -19.54 7.75
CA SER A 749 -50.86 -20.25 8.91
C SER A 749 -49.83 -21.27 8.35
N SER A 750 -48.59 -21.47 8.83
CA SER A 750 -48.10 -22.02 10.12
C SER A 750 -47.33 -23.34 9.88
N SER A 751 -46.37 -23.65 10.76
CA SER A 751 -45.83 -24.99 11.07
C SER A 751 -45.35 -25.92 9.93
N SER A 752 -44.03 -25.90 9.69
CA SER A 752 -43.15 -27.08 9.78
C SER A 752 -41.74 -26.59 10.12
#